data_AF-A0A849VSJ2-F1
#
_entry.id   AF-A0A849VSJ2-F1
#
_cell.length_a   1.000
_cell.length_b   1.000
_cell.length_c   1.000
_cell.angle_alpha   90.00
_cell.angle_beta   90.00
_cell.angle_gamma   90.00
#
_symmetry.space_group_name_H-M   'P 1'
#
loop_
_entity.id
_entity.type
_entity.pdbx_description
1 polymer ?
#
loop_
_entity_poly.entity_id
_entity_poly.type
_entity_poly.pdbx_seq_one_letter_code
_entity_poly.pdbx_strand_id
1 'polypeptide(L)'
;MGMDHAERRLVAILAVDIVGYSRLVEADEAGTLAAIRDLRSKVTDPLLAEYRGRIVKLMGDGAIMEFGSVVDAVVCAVALQRGTATHQAGVAADRRLVFRMGINLGDVVVEGDDLLGDGVNVAARLEQLCEPGGLFVSGTAYDQLPGRLELPVEFVGERHMKNIARPVRTYRVRLRGTDIAKATIAGRLHRWAIVAAVVLVAVSLAGSTLWLWPRQPVAESAMMARMKYPLPKEPSIAVMPLDDLSPGPSQAYFADGITEDLITELSELPGLFVIARHSSFTYKGRPTKLQDIAEAMGVRYVLEGNLRRDGDFVRIEAQLTDALNNQRVWDKHYEGRISQVSALQNKLVGEIGLSLQVNVPPSAESAQAETTPEAYDRLLEGLGHLRIGTDVELLKSITLFNESLNLDPYYSRAHAAVAAANWEIAVACWNSGNSAFRKAMSSVDQSLPMAMLYQNALAYAISSEVLAAHGGYDQALIAINRAIQLDANDPEHHIRKARYLNAAGRAPEAEVEARLAMRLDPKYPPEYLRALAISLFHQEKYEDAVDALKYLITLQWDVADDYATLTSGLGHLGNLGGVQLNMAKYNGITIPFGRGPLTVQAIAWQWYVDMSDYYPAYRDRLLEGLRKAGVPEGAGTDIAYETYAKAVNRVNGEYSVSGAPKLGAAAVKRLIDEGAQLIDVRSPRPFSHAHIPGSINLPATNVLSKATLSEKVGASNAIIFTCQAKYCVDAAFASAKALAWGYPRVSYFADGIAAWQDANYPTETSLTK
;
A
#
# COMPACT_ATOMS: atom_id res chain seq x y z
N MET A 1 26.38 4.33 -36.14
CA MET A 1 25.29 3.35 -36.14
C MET A 1 24.07 4.05 -35.59
N GLY A 2 23.13 4.42 -36.47
CA GLY A 2 21.91 5.11 -36.08
C GLY A 2 21.01 4.16 -35.29
N MET A 3 20.52 4.64 -34.16
CA MET A 3 19.47 3.98 -33.40
C MET A 3 18.18 4.07 -34.22
N ASP A 4 17.62 2.93 -34.60
CA ASP A 4 16.34 2.83 -35.30
C ASP A 4 15.25 3.38 -34.37
N HIS A 5 14.70 4.55 -34.69
CA HIS A 5 13.64 5.16 -33.92
C HIS A 5 12.34 4.39 -34.21
N ALA A 6 11.88 3.60 -33.24
CA ALA A 6 10.60 2.91 -33.34
C ALA A 6 9.46 3.94 -33.54
N GLU A 7 8.81 3.90 -34.71
CA GLU A 7 7.79 4.87 -35.13
C GLU A 7 6.46 4.59 -34.42
N ARG A 8 5.95 5.57 -33.68
CA ARG A 8 4.62 5.49 -33.04
C ARG A 8 3.55 6.05 -33.96
N ARG A 9 2.48 5.29 -34.19
CA ARG A 9 1.34 5.70 -35.03
C ARG A 9 0.03 5.43 -34.32
N LEU A 10 -0.91 6.36 -34.47
CA LEU A 10 -2.30 6.18 -34.06
C LEU A 10 -3.05 5.47 -35.19
N VAL A 11 -3.53 4.25 -34.97
CA VAL A 11 -4.23 3.43 -35.98
C VAL A 11 -5.47 2.75 -35.40
N ALA A 12 -6.42 2.42 -36.28
CA ALA A 12 -7.57 1.60 -35.91
C ALA A 12 -7.21 0.11 -36.06
N ILE A 13 -7.41 -0.65 -35.00
CA ILE A 13 -7.02 -2.06 -34.91
C ILE A 13 -8.28 -2.90 -34.78
N LEU A 14 -8.46 -3.84 -35.70
CA LEU A 14 -9.51 -4.85 -35.69
C LEU A 14 -8.89 -6.19 -35.30
N ALA A 15 -9.35 -6.76 -34.19
CA ALA A 15 -9.07 -8.14 -33.81
C ALA A 15 -10.27 -9.01 -34.15
N VAL A 16 -10.02 -10.18 -34.74
CA VAL A 16 -11.05 -11.18 -35.06
C VAL A 16 -10.65 -12.56 -34.56
N ASP A 17 -11.61 -13.36 -34.13
CA ASP A 17 -11.45 -14.76 -33.71
C ASP A 17 -12.62 -15.63 -34.20
N ILE A 18 -12.37 -16.91 -34.47
CA ILE A 18 -13.38 -17.88 -34.92
C ILE A 18 -13.98 -18.63 -33.73
N VAL A 19 -15.29 -18.48 -33.53
CA VAL A 19 -16.03 -19.11 -32.45
C VAL A 19 -15.96 -20.64 -32.53
N GLY A 20 -15.36 -21.25 -31.52
CA GLY A 20 -15.30 -22.70 -31.38
C GLY A 20 -14.34 -23.37 -32.38
N TYR A 21 -13.31 -22.67 -32.83
CA TYR A 21 -12.30 -23.18 -33.77
C TYR A 21 -11.76 -24.57 -33.40
N SER A 22 -11.34 -24.79 -32.14
CA SER A 22 -10.80 -26.08 -31.71
C SER A 22 -11.79 -27.23 -31.91
N ARG A 23 -13.09 -27.00 -31.66
CA ARG A 23 -14.16 -28.00 -31.88
C ARG A 23 -14.37 -28.28 -33.36
N LEU A 24 -14.26 -27.26 -34.22
CA LEU A 24 -14.40 -27.43 -35.68
C LEU A 24 -13.23 -28.21 -36.27
N VAL A 25 -12.01 -27.93 -35.80
CA VAL A 25 -10.79 -28.66 -36.19
C VAL A 25 -10.84 -30.11 -35.69
N GLU A 26 -11.29 -30.36 -34.46
CA GLU A 26 -11.45 -31.73 -33.93
C GLU A 26 -12.48 -32.54 -34.75
N ALA A 27 -13.55 -31.89 -35.22
CA ALA A 27 -14.58 -32.54 -36.01
C ALA A 27 -14.14 -32.80 -37.48
N ASP A 28 -13.40 -31.87 -38.09
CA ASP A 28 -12.89 -31.96 -39.47
C ASP A 28 -11.75 -30.95 -39.70
N GLU A 29 -10.52 -31.35 -39.39
CA GLU A 29 -9.33 -30.49 -39.52
C GLU A 29 -9.11 -30.02 -40.95
N ALA A 30 -9.15 -30.95 -41.92
CA ALA A 30 -8.89 -30.64 -43.32
C ALA A 30 -9.99 -29.74 -43.92
N GLY A 31 -11.26 -30.03 -43.62
CA GLY A 31 -12.39 -29.23 -44.08
C GLY A 31 -12.43 -27.84 -43.45
N THR A 32 -12.11 -27.73 -42.16
CA THR A 32 -12.08 -26.43 -41.45
C THR A 32 -10.97 -25.54 -41.97
N LEU A 33 -9.75 -26.07 -42.15
CA LEU A 33 -8.64 -25.30 -42.72
C LEU A 33 -8.89 -24.89 -44.17
N ALA A 34 -9.54 -25.74 -44.98
CA ALA A 34 -9.96 -25.40 -46.33
C ALA A 34 -11.02 -24.28 -46.34
N ALA A 35 -12.02 -24.37 -45.45
CA ALA A 35 -13.06 -23.36 -45.31
C ALA A 35 -12.50 -21.99 -44.89
N ILE A 36 -11.52 -21.97 -43.97
CA ILE A 36 -10.85 -20.73 -43.55
C ILE A 36 -10.03 -20.11 -44.68
N ARG A 37 -9.29 -20.92 -45.46
CA ARG A 37 -8.55 -20.44 -46.64
C ARG A 37 -9.49 -19.90 -47.72
N ASP A 38 -10.61 -20.58 -47.96
CA ASP A 38 -11.63 -20.16 -48.94
C ASP A 38 -12.28 -18.84 -48.51
N LEU A 39 -12.70 -18.75 -47.24
CA LEU A 39 -13.27 -17.53 -46.67
C LEU A 39 -12.27 -16.36 -46.72
N ARG A 40 -11.00 -16.62 -46.39
CA ARG A 40 -9.95 -15.59 -46.45
C ARG A 40 -9.78 -15.04 -47.87
N SER A 41 -9.58 -15.91 -48.84
CA SER A 41 -9.30 -15.51 -50.23
C SER A 41 -10.51 -14.89 -50.94
N LYS A 42 -11.74 -15.34 -50.64
CA LYS A 42 -12.95 -14.90 -51.34
C LYS A 42 -13.70 -13.77 -50.62
N VAL A 43 -13.51 -13.61 -49.32
CA VAL A 43 -14.24 -12.61 -48.51
C VAL A 43 -13.28 -11.65 -47.81
N THR A 44 -12.34 -12.14 -47.01
CA THR A 44 -11.49 -11.27 -46.17
C THR A 44 -10.52 -10.41 -46.99
N ASP A 45 -9.72 -10.99 -47.88
CA ASP A 45 -8.69 -10.28 -48.63
C ASP A 45 -9.30 -9.21 -49.59
N PRO A 46 -10.41 -9.47 -50.32
CA PRO A 46 -11.09 -8.44 -51.12
C PRO A 46 -11.62 -7.27 -50.29
N LEU A 47 -12.22 -7.54 -49.13
CA LEU A 47 -12.74 -6.49 -48.25
C LEU A 47 -11.61 -5.64 -47.64
N LEU A 48 -10.47 -6.25 -47.31
CA LEU A 48 -9.32 -5.49 -46.85
C LEU A 48 -8.75 -4.57 -47.93
N ALA A 49 -8.69 -5.04 -49.18
CA ALA A 49 -8.29 -4.20 -50.31
C ALA A 49 -9.28 -3.03 -50.54
N GLU A 50 -10.59 -3.30 -50.46
CA GLU A 50 -11.66 -2.29 -50.64
C GLU A 50 -11.61 -1.20 -49.55
N TYR A 51 -11.45 -1.61 -48.28
CA TYR A 51 -11.47 -0.71 -47.12
C TYR A 51 -10.07 -0.31 -46.62
N ARG A 52 -9.04 -0.47 -47.46
CA ARG A 52 -7.66 -0.05 -47.17
C ARG A 52 -7.12 -0.60 -45.83
N GLY A 53 -7.53 -1.81 -45.49
CA GLY A 53 -7.04 -2.55 -44.34
C GLY A 53 -5.85 -3.42 -44.69
N ARG A 54 -5.00 -3.71 -43.71
CA ARG A 54 -3.86 -4.62 -43.86
C ARG A 54 -3.85 -5.65 -42.73
N ILE A 55 -3.60 -6.92 -43.05
CA ILE A 55 -3.35 -7.94 -42.02
C ILE A 55 -1.94 -7.72 -41.47
N VAL A 56 -1.87 -7.47 -40.17
CA VAL A 56 -0.62 -7.31 -39.41
C VAL A 56 -0.16 -8.67 -38.91
N LYS A 57 -1.10 -9.47 -38.36
CA LYS A 57 -0.77 -10.74 -37.72
C LYS A 57 -1.86 -11.77 -37.91
N LEU A 58 -1.45 -13.02 -38.14
CA LEU A 58 -2.32 -14.19 -38.22
C LEU A 58 -2.05 -15.09 -37.02
N MET A 59 -3.12 -15.54 -36.36
CA MET A 59 -3.06 -16.34 -35.13
C MET A 59 -3.75 -17.70 -35.27
N GLY A 60 -3.80 -18.28 -36.48
CA GLY A 60 -4.46 -19.57 -36.72
C GLY A 60 -5.98 -19.46 -36.77
N ASP A 61 -6.62 -19.23 -35.62
CA ASP A 61 -8.06 -19.02 -35.46
C ASP A 61 -8.48 -17.55 -35.44
N GLY A 62 -7.52 -16.65 -35.26
CA GLY A 62 -7.74 -15.20 -35.30
C GLY A 62 -6.82 -14.42 -36.24
N ALA A 63 -7.12 -13.14 -36.41
CA ALA A 63 -6.29 -12.20 -37.14
C ALA A 63 -6.35 -10.80 -36.54
N ILE A 64 -5.25 -10.06 -36.65
CA ILE A 64 -5.15 -8.64 -36.30
C ILE A 64 -4.94 -7.85 -37.57
N MET A 65 -5.79 -6.86 -37.77
CA MET A 65 -5.82 -6.03 -38.98
C MET A 65 -5.72 -4.55 -38.59
N GLU A 66 -4.95 -3.79 -39.35
CA GLU A 66 -4.81 -2.34 -39.18
C GLU A 66 -5.56 -1.57 -40.27
N PHE A 67 -6.09 -0.42 -39.89
CA PHE A 67 -6.77 0.53 -40.76
C PHE A 67 -6.32 1.95 -40.42
N GLY A 68 -6.16 2.78 -41.46
CA GLY A 68 -5.92 4.22 -41.29
C GLY A 68 -7.17 5.02 -40.87
N SER A 69 -8.34 4.39 -40.84
CA SER A 69 -9.64 5.01 -40.55
C SER A 69 -10.49 4.08 -39.69
N VAL A 70 -11.04 4.61 -38.59
CA VAL A 70 -11.99 3.87 -37.72
C VAL A 70 -13.27 3.53 -38.48
N VAL A 71 -13.73 4.44 -39.35
CA VAL A 71 -14.92 4.21 -40.18
C VAL A 71 -14.68 3.03 -41.13
N ASP A 72 -13.52 3.00 -41.79
CA ASP A 72 -13.16 1.93 -42.72
C ASP A 72 -13.05 0.59 -41.97
N ALA A 73 -12.47 0.58 -40.78
CA ALA A 73 -12.41 -0.61 -39.91
C ALA A 73 -13.81 -1.14 -39.54
N VAL A 74 -14.73 -0.27 -39.13
CA VAL A 74 -16.09 -0.66 -38.74
C VAL A 74 -16.89 -1.15 -39.94
N VAL A 75 -16.84 -0.45 -41.07
CA VAL A 75 -17.55 -0.87 -42.29
C VAL A 75 -16.98 -2.19 -42.81
N CYS A 76 -15.65 -2.36 -42.81
CA CYS A 76 -15.00 -3.60 -43.18
C CYS A 76 -15.42 -4.76 -42.26
N ALA A 77 -15.43 -4.57 -40.95
CA ALA A 77 -15.87 -5.60 -39.99
C ALA A 77 -17.33 -6.01 -40.20
N VAL A 78 -18.23 -5.04 -40.43
CA VAL A 78 -19.64 -5.29 -40.73
C VAL A 78 -19.80 -6.06 -42.05
N ALA A 79 -19.05 -5.67 -43.08
CA ALA A 79 -19.04 -6.33 -44.38
C ALA A 79 -18.46 -7.75 -44.27
N LEU A 80 -17.42 -7.95 -43.46
CA LEU A 80 -16.80 -9.25 -43.21
C LEU A 80 -17.79 -10.19 -42.53
N GLN A 81 -18.52 -9.73 -41.52
CA GLN A 81 -19.52 -10.54 -40.83
C GLN A 81 -20.68 -10.95 -41.77
N ARG A 82 -21.14 -10.04 -42.63
CA ARG A 82 -22.21 -10.29 -43.62
C ARG A 82 -21.74 -11.17 -44.78
N GLY A 83 -20.54 -10.93 -45.28
CA GLY A 83 -19.90 -11.70 -46.34
C GLY A 83 -19.68 -13.14 -45.89
N THR A 84 -19.22 -13.34 -44.65
CA THR A 84 -19.04 -14.65 -44.03
C THR A 84 -20.36 -15.41 -43.88
N ALA A 85 -21.43 -14.72 -43.48
CA ALA A 85 -22.76 -15.33 -43.38
C ALA A 85 -23.33 -15.72 -44.76
N THR A 86 -23.14 -14.86 -45.77
CA THR A 86 -23.60 -15.10 -47.15
C THR A 86 -22.83 -16.25 -47.81
N HIS A 87 -21.50 -16.24 -47.70
CA HIS A 87 -20.61 -17.26 -48.25
C HIS A 87 -20.91 -18.66 -47.70
N GLN A 88 -21.41 -18.72 -46.47
CA GLN A 88 -21.73 -19.97 -45.76
C GLN A 88 -23.22 -20.30 -45.70
N ALA A 89 -24.06 -19.67 -46.53
CA ALA A 89 -25.52 -19.89 -46.53
C ALA A 89 -25.91 -21.36 -46.74
N GLY A 90 -25.13 -22.11 -47.53
CA GLY A 90 -25.31 -23.55 -47.79
C GLY A 90 -24.58 -24.50 -46.82
N VAL A 91 -23.84 -23.97 -45.84
CA VAL A 91 -23.10 -24.79 -44.85
C VAL A 91 -24.01 -25.10 -43.67
N ALA A 92 -23.94 -26.34 -43.16
CA ALA A 92 -24.69 -26.78 -41.97
C ALA A 92 -24.32 -25.92 -40.74
N ALA A 93 -25.30 -25.60 -39.90
CA ALA A 93 -25.16 -24.60 -38.83
C ALA A 93 -24.05 -24.93 -37.81
N ASP A 94 -23.78 -26.22 -37.58
CA ASP A 94 -22.76 -26.75 -36.66
C ASP A 94 -21.32 -26.66 -37.21
N ARG A 95 -21.18 -26.42 -38.53
CA ARG A 95 -19.90 -26.27 -39.26
C ARG A 95 -19.65 -24.85 -39.79
N ARG A 96 -20.52 -23.88 -39.47
CA ARG A 96 -20.33 -22.48 -39.90
C ARG A 96 -19.25 -21.79 -39.07
N LEU A 97 -18.35 -21.10 -39.77
CA LEU A 97 -17.40 -20.16 -39.18
C LEU A 97 -18.14 -18.89 -38.78
N VAL A 98 -18.05 -18.52 -37.52
CA VAL A 98 -18.64 -17.29 -36.97
C VAL A 98 -17.54 -16.50 -36.30
N PHE A 99 -17.35 -15.25 -36.68
CA PHE A 99 -16.37 -14.39 -36.04
C PHE A 99 -16.89 -13.71 -34.78
N ARG A 100 -15.99 -13.46 -33.84
CA ARG A 100 -16.08 -12.36 -32.88
C ARG A 100 -15.15 -11.25 -33.34
N MET A 101 -15.53 -10.00 -33.11
CA MET A 101 -14.77 -8.86 -33.58
C MET A 101 -14.68 -7.75 -32.55
N GLY A 102 -13.50 -7.15 -32.41
CA GLY A 102 -13.23 -6.02 -31.52
C GLY A 102 -12.41 -4.94 -32.22
N ILE A 103 -12.84 -3.68 -32.14
CA ILE A 103 -12.16 -2.53 -32.73
C ILE A 103 -11.69 -1.55 -31.66
N ASN A 104 -10.41 -1.20 -31.69
CA ASN A 104 -9.83 -0.15 -30.87
C ASN A 104 -9.10 0.91 -31.71
N LEU A 105 -9.15 2.17 -31.28
CA LEU A 105 -8.27 3.23 -31.78
C LEU A 105 -7.24 3.53 -30.69
N GLY A 106 -5.96 3.35 -30.99
CA GLY A 106 -4.90 3.57 -30.00
C GLY A 106 -3.51 3.67 -30.62
N ASP A 107 -2.58 4.24 -29.85
CA ASP A 107 -1.18 4.36 -30.25
C ASP A 107 -0.50 2.99 -30.22
N VAL A 108 0.23 2.69 -31.28
CA VAL A 108 1.04 1.47 -31.43
C VAL A 108 2.43 1.82 -31.91
N VAL A 109 3.39 0.98 -31.55
CA VAL A 109 4.76 1.01 -32.07
C VAL A 109 4.80 0.06 -33.26
N VAL A 110 5.24 0.56 -34.41
CA VAL A 110 5.45 -0.25 -35.61
C VAL A 110 6.84 -0.85 -35.56
N GLU A 111 6.94 -2.18 -35.56
CA GLU A 111 8.21 -2.90 -35.64
C GLU A 111 8.18 -3.82 -36.87
N GLY A 112 8.72 -3.32 -37.99
CA GLY A 112 8.62 -3.99 -39.29
C GLY A 112 7.18 -4.07 -39.79
N ASP A 113 6.65 -5.30 -39.90
CA ASP A 113 5.27 -5.59 -40.33
C ASP A 113 4.33 -5.93 -39.17
N ASP A 114 4.80 -5.87 -37.90
CA ASP A 114 3.98 -6.15 -36.70
C ASP A 114 3.62 -4.87 -35.93
N LEU A 115 2.53 -4.92 -35.17
CA LEU A 115 2.08 -3.83 -34.30
C LEU A 115 2.20 -4.25 -32.83
N LEU A 116 2.91 -3.45 -32.04
CA LEU A 116 3.10 -3.69 -30.61
C LEU A 116 2.54 -2.52 -29.78
N GLY A 117 1.85 -2.84 -28.69
CA GLY A 117 1.38 -1.85 -27.73
C GLY A 117 0.00 -2.15 -27.15
N ASP A 118 -0.39 -1.34 -26.18
CA ASP A 118 -1.65 -1.50 -25.44
C ASP A 118 -2.88 -1.41 -26.35
N GLY A 119 -2.79 -0.66 -27.46
CA GLY A 119 -3.86 -0.53 -28.45
C GLY A 119 -4.31 -1.86 -29.05
N VAL A 120 -3.37 -2.79 -29.27
CA VAL A 120 -3.64 -4.13 -29.81
C VAL A 120 -4.31 -5.01 -28.75
N ASN A 121 -3.84 -4.92 -27.50
CA ASN A 121 -4.39 -5.66 -26.36
C ASN A 121 -5.86 -5.30 -26.08
N VAL A 122 -6.21 -4.01 -26.20
CA VAL A 122 -7.61 -3.55 -26.06
C VAL A 122 -8.50 -4.17 -27.15
N ALA A 123 -8.07 -4.15 -28.42
CA ALA A 123 -8.85 -4.71 -29.53
C ALA A 123 -9.12 -6.21 -29.36
N ALA A 124 -8.08 -6.98 -29.04
CA ALA A 124 -8.20 -8.42 -28.78
C ALA A 124 -9.12 -8.72 -27.59
N ARG A 125 -9.12 -7.88 -26.56
CA ARG A 125 -9.99 -8.09 -25.39
C ARG A 125 -11.44 -7.74 -25.66
N LEU A 126 -11.69 -6.72 -26.49
CA LEU A 126 -13.05 -6.40 -26.96
C LEU A 126 -13.62 -7.54 -27.79
N GLU A 127 -12.81 -8.15 -28.65
CA GLU A 127 -13.17 -9.35 -29.42
C GLU A 127 -13.59 -10.49 -28.47
N GLN A 128 -12.75 -10.84 -27.49
CA GLN A 128 -13.04 -11.94 -26.56
C GLN A 128 -14.35 -11.77 -25.77
N LEU A 129 -14.70 -10.52 -25.43
CA LEU A 129 -15.93 -10.17 -24.72
C LEU A 129 -17.16 -10.13 -25.64
N CYS A 130 -16.94 -10.06 -26.95
CA CYS A 130 -18.01 -9.94 -27.92
C CYS A 130 -18.81 -11.25 -28.03
N GLU A 131 -20.12 -11.12 -28.14
CA GLU A 131 -20.97 -12.27 -28.46
C GLU A 131 -20.64 -12.86 -29.85
N PRO A 132 -20.82 -14.18 -30.09
CA PRO A 132 -20.66 -14.78 -31.41
C PRO A 132 -21.40 -14.03 -32.51
N GLY A 133 -20.67 -13.61 -33.53
CA GLY A 133 -21.19 -12.84 -34.66
C GLY A 133 -21.44 -11.35 -34.37
N GLY A 134 -20.99 -10.86 -33.22
CA GLY A 134 -21.06 -9.46 -32.84
C GLY A 134 -19.80 -8.66 -33.23
N LEU A 135 -19.91 -7.35 -33.04
CA LEU A 135 -18.82 -6.39 -33.18
C LEU A 135 -18.84 -5.39 -32.02
N PHE A 136 -17.76 -5.38 -31.24
CA PHE A 136 -17.54 -4.39 -30.18
C PHE A 136 -16.51 -3.34 -30.59
N VAL A 137 -16.75 -2.10 -30.16
CA VAL A 137 -15.93 -0.94 -30.46
C VAL A 137 -15.59 -0.22 -29.16
N SER A 138 -14.32 0.12 -28.97
CA SER A 138 -13.83 0.93 -27.85
C SER A 138 -14.43 2.34 -27.86
N GLY A 139 -14.38 3.04 -26.73
CA GLY A 139 -14.82 4.44 -26.65
C GLY A 139 -14.00 5.37 -27.52
N THR A 140 -12.69 5.18 -27.60
CA THR A 140 -11.80 6.00 -28.44
C THR A 140 -12.12 5.86 -29.92
N ALA A 141 -12.49 4.65 -30.36
CA ALA A 141 -13.00 4.43 -31.71
C ALA A 141 -14.42 4.98 -31.88
N TYR A 142 -15.31 4.76 -30.90
CA TYR A 142 -16.68 5.27 -30.94
C TYR A 142 -16.74 6.78 -31.07
N ASP A 143 -15.88 7.53 -30.37
CA ASP A 143 -15.83 8.99 -30.42
C ASP A 143 -15.52 9.54 -31.84
N GLN A 144 -14.94 8.72 -32.73
CA GLN A 144 -14.65 9.08 -34.13
C GLN A 144 -15.77 8.73 -35.12
N LEU A 145 -16.82 8.03 -34.68
CA LEU A 145 -17.95 7.57 -35.50
C LEU A 145 -19.17 8.51 -35.61
N PRO A 146 -19.49 9.45 -34.69
CA PRO A 146 -20.75 10.19 -34.74
C PRO A 146 -20.90 10.99 -36.03
N GLY A 147 -22.06 10.86 -36.69
CA GLY A 147 -22.37 11.55 -37.94
C GLY A 147 -21.74 10.97 -39.21
N ARG A 148 -20.97 9.87 -39.12
CA ARG A 148 -20.25 9.26 -40.25
C ARG A 148 -20.66 7.82 -40.58
N LEU A 149 -21.56 7.22 -39.80
CA LEU A 149 -21.99 5.82 -39.94
C LEU A 149 -23.50 5.69 -39.72
N GLU A 150 -24.20 5.00 -40.63
CA GLU A 150 -25.66 4.74 -40.56
C GLU A 150 -26.03 3.46 -39.78
N LEU A 151 -25.17 3.01 -38.85
CA LEU A 151 -25.41 1.80 -38.05
C LEU A 151 -25.80 2.15 -36.61
N PRO A 152 -26.78 1.46 -36.00
CA PRO A 152 -27.10 1.65 -34.59
C PRO A 152 -25.95 1.16 -33.73
N VAL A 153 -25.47 2.02 -32.84
CA VAL A 153 -24.42 1.69 -31.87
C VAL A 153 -25.00 1.83 -30.46
N GLU A 154 -24.91 0.77 -29.68
CA GLU A 154 -25.48 0.67 -28.33
C GLU A 154 -24.36 0.67 -27.29
N PHE A 155 -24.48 1.47 -26.24
CA PHE A 155 -23.52 1.43 -25.14
C PHE A 155 -23.72 0.17 -24.29
N VAL A 156 -22.67 -0.64 -24.18
CA VAL A 156 -22.69 -1.92 -23.42
C VAL A 156 -22.23 -1.71 -21.97
N GLY A 157 -21.50 -0.62 -21.70
CA GLY A 157 -20.96 -0.29 -20.39
C GLY A 157 -19.44 -0.10 -20.41
N GLU A 158 -18.89 0.22 -19.24
CA GLU A 158 -17.46 0.33 -19.02
C GLU A 158 -16.88 -1.01 -18.57
N ARG A 159 -15.81 -1.46 -19.22
CA ARG A 159 -15.16 -2.74 -18.93
C ARG A 159 -13.73 -2.50 -18.44
N HIS A 160 -13.41 -3.01 -17.26
CA HIS A 160 -12.03 -3.08 -16.76
C HIS A 160 -11.34 -4.28 -17.42
N MET A 161 -10.19 -4.03 -18.03
CA MET A 161 -9.40 -5.06 -18.72
C MET A 161 -8.07 -5.25 -18.00
N LYS A 162 -7.62 -6.51 -17.91
CA LYS A 162 -6.33 -6.85 -17.29
C LYS A 162 -5.21 -6.09 -18.04
N ASN A 163 -4.33 -5.43 -17.30
CA ASN A 163 -3.20 -4.63 -17.81
C ASN A 163 -3.57 -3.33 -18.55
N ILE A 164 -4.80 -2.81 -18.41
CA ILE A 164 -5.19 -1.48 -18.90
C ILE A 164 -5.70 -0.67 -17.71
N ALA A 165 -5.01 0.43 -17.39
CA ALA A 165 -5.25 1.19 -16.15
C ALA A 165 -6.59 1.94 -16.09
N ARG A 166 -7.23 2.19 -17.25
CA ARG A 166 -8.51 2.92 -17.34
C ARG A 166 -9.62 2.01 -17.86
N PRO A 167 -10.86 2.13 -17.35
CA PRO A 167 -12.00 1.42 -17.93
C PRO A 167 -12.19 1.79 -19.40
N VAL A 168 -12.41 0.78 -20.24
CA VAL A 168 -12.70 0.98 -21.66
C VAL A 168 -14.21 1.02 -21.86
N ARG A 169 -14.75 2.19 -22.21
CA ARG A 169 -16.14 2.32 -22.68
C ARG A 169 -16.33 1.40 -23.88
N THR A 170 -17.31 0.50 -23.82
CA THR A 170 -17.54 -0.51 -24.84
C THR A 170 -18.89 -0.29 -25.50
N TYR A 171 -18.91 -0.30 -26.82
CA TYR A 171 -20.09 -0.09 -27.63
C TYR A 171 -20.31 -1.28 -28.56
N ARG A 172 -21.56 -1.70 -28.72
CA ARG A 172 -21.99 -2.77 -29.62
C ARG A 172 -22.52 -2.17 -30.91
N VAL A 173 -21.98 -2.61 -32.04
CA VAL A 173 -22.53 -2.26 -33.36
C VAL A 173 -23.63 -3.26 -33.71
N ARG A 174 -24.87 -2.78 -33.88
CA ARG A 174 -26.00 -3.61 -34.26
C ARG A 174 -25.98 -3.85 -35.77
N LEU A 175 -25.59 -5.06 -36.15
CA LEU A 175 -25.68 -5.55 -37.52
C LEU A 175 -27.17 -5.72 -37.86
N ARG A 176 -27.79 -4.76 -38.57
CA ARG A 176 -29.17 -4.92 -39.06
C ARG A 176 -29.25 -6.20 -39.90
N GLY A 177 -30.08 -7.15 -39.44
CA GLY A 177 -30.50 -8.34 -40.17
C GLY A 177 -29.91 -9.68 -39.68
N THR A 178 -30.31 -10.16 -38.50
CA THR A 178 -30.35 -11.59 -38.14
C THR A 178 -31.35 -11.84 -37.00
N ASP A 179 -32.64 -11.55 -37.24
CA ASP A 179 -33.71 -12.13 -36.43
C ASP A 179 -33.85 -13.62 -36.78
N ILE A 180 -33.40 -14.50 -35.89
CA ILE A 180 -33.74 -15.93 -35.97
C ILE A 180 -35.14 -16.10 -35.37
N ALA A 181 -36.09 -16.21 -36.29
CA ALA A 181 -37.48 -16.66 -36.20
C ALA A 181 -37.94 -17.38 -34.91
N LYS A 182 -39.04 -16.88 -34.33
CA LYS A 182 -40.09 -17.74 -33.78
C LYS A 182 -41.35 -17.58 -34.62
N ALA A 183 -41.77 -18.69 -35.22
CA ALA A 183 -42.85 -18.80 -36.19
C ALA A 183 -44.23 -18.45 -35.60
N THR A 184 -45.01 -17.73 -36.40
CA THR A 184 -46.42 -17.43 -36.22
C THR A 184 -47.27 -18.62 -36.68
N ILE A 185 -48.25 -19.04 -35.88
CA ILE A 185 -49.39 -19.84 -36.37
C ILE A 185 -50.59 -18.90 -36.57
N ALA A 186 -51.19 -19.08 -37.74
CA ALA A 186 -52.30 -18.41 -38.39
C ALA A 186 -53.49 -17.95 -37.53
N GLY A 187 -54.05 -16.79 -37.91
CA GLY A 187 -55.36 -16.77 -38.58
C GLY A 187 -56.60 -16.46 -37.73
N ARG A 188 -57.03 -15.18 -37.80
CA ARG A 188 -58.43 -14.67 -37.81
C ARG A 188 -59.44 -15.28 -36.83
N LEU A 189 -59.92 -14.46 -35.88
CA LEU A 189 -61.36 -14.15 -35.80
C LEU A 189 -61.59 -12.82 -35.06
N HIS A 190 -62.19 -11.88 -35.80
CA HIS A 190 -62.21 -10.44 -35.57
C HIS A 190 -63.64 -10.05 -35.21
N ARG A 191 -63.86 -9.49 -33.99
CA ARG A 191 -64.86 -8.43 -33.66
C ARG A 191 -65.14 -8.27 -32.16
N TRP A 192 -64.96 -9.29 -31.32
CA TRP A 192 -65.13 -9.15 -29.86
C TRP A 192 -63.85 -8.73 -29.11
N ALA A 193 -62.69 -8.88 -29.76
CA ALA A 193 -61.39 -8.52 -29.21
C ALA A 193 -61.21 -7.00 -29.05
N ILE A 194 -61.96 -6.14 -29.74
CA ILE A 194 -61.75 -4.68 -29.67
C ILE A 194 -62.27 -4.10 -28.34
N VAL A 195 -63.39 -4.60 -27.82
CA VAL A 195 -63.93 -4.13 -26.54
C VAL A 195 -63.12 -4.68 -25.36
N ALA A 196 -62.74 -5.96 -25.43
CA ALA A 196 -61.83 -6.55 -24.45
C ALA A 196 -60.44 -5.89 -24.52
N ALA A 197 -59.95 -5.55 -25.72
CA ALA A 197 -58.68 -4.84 -25.89
C ALA A 197 -58.75 -3.40 -25.40
N VAL A 198 -59.87 -2.67 -25.47
CA VAL A 198 -59.93 -1.31 -24.90
C VAL A 198 -59.91 -1.35 -23.37
N VAL A 199 -60.56 -2.33 -22.74
CA VAL A 199 -60.50 -2.51 -21.27
C VAL A 199 -59.13 -3.05 -20.84
N LEU A 200 -58.55 -4.00 -21.58
CA LEU A 200 -57.18 -4.46 -21.35
C LEU A 200 -56.16 -3.38 -21.64
N VAL A 201 -56.37 -2.51 -22.64
CA VAL A 201 -55.52 -1.36 -22.95
C VAL A 201 -55.70 -0.28 -21.91
N ALA A 202 -56.88 -0.09 -21.32
CA ALA A 202 -57.07 0.86 -20.21
C ALA A 202 -56.47 0.33 -18.90
N VAL A 203 -56.59 -0.97 -18.61
CA VAL A 203 -55.96 -1.62 -17.44
C VAL A 203 -54.46 -1.82 -17.67
N SER A 204 -54.00 -2.03 -18.90
CA SER A 204 -52.59 -2.07 -19.26
C SER A 204 -52.02 -0.67 -19.47
N LEU A 205 -52.82 0.36 -19.73
CA LEU A 205 -52.39 1.78 -19.73
C LEU A 205 -52.33 2.30 -18.31
N ALA A 206 -53.28 1.95 -17.44
CA ALA A 206 -53.18 2.22 -16.00
C ALA A 206 -52.06 1.40 -15.35
N GLY A 207 -51.92 0.13 -15.76
CA GLY A 207 -50.83 -0.75 -15.37
C GLY A 207 -49.50 -0.30 -15.96
N SER A 208 -49.44 0.19 -17.20
CA SER A 208 -48.23 0.73 -17.82
C SER A 208 -47.94 2.14 -17.37
N THR A 209 -48.90 2.97 -16.97
CA THR A 209 -48.59 4.25 -16.32
C THR A 209 -48.12 4.06 -14.90
N LEU A 210 -48.51 2.96 -14.21
CA LEU A 210 -47.91 2.52 -12.94
C LEU A 210 -46.57 1.79 -13.11
N TRP A 211 -46.31 1.16 -14.27
CA TRP A 211 -45.06 0.42 -14.58
C TRP A 211 -44.02 1.27 -15.33
N LEU A 212 -44.46 2.33 -16.03
CA LEU A 212 -43.67 3.35 -16.74
C LEU A 212 -43.69 4.70 -16.01
N TRP A 213 -44.39 4.84 -14.88
CA TRP A 213 -43.92 5.80 -13.88
C TRP A 213 -42.49 5.36 -13.60
N PRO A 214 -41.46 6.21 -13.78
CA PRO A 214 -40.12 5.81 -13.44
C PRO A 214 -40.21 5.40 -11.97
N ARG A 215 -40.15 4.09 -11.70
CA ARG A 215 -39.52 3.65 -10.47
C ARG A 215 -38.18 4.34 -10.59
N GLN A 216 -38.02 5.46 -9.87
CA GLN A 216 -36.70 6.02 -9.64
C GLN A 216 -35.83 4.79 -9.39
N PRO A 217 -34.69 4.60 -10.10
CA PRO A 217 -33.81 3.49 -9.80
C PRO A 217 -33.72 3.49 -8.28
N VAL A 218 -34.26 2.45 -7.63
CA VAL A 218 -34.25 2.39 -6.17
C VAL A 218 -32.78 2.46 -5.89
N ALA A 219 -32.34 3.62 -5.43
CA ALA A 219 -30.93 3.86 -5.25
C ALA A 219 -30.50 2.78 -4.27
N GLU A 220 -29.68 1.85 -4.76
CA GLU A 220 -29.40 0.59 -4.08
C GLU A 220 -28.89 0.95 -2.70
N SER A 221 -29.67 0.68 -1.65
CA SER A 221 -29.25 0.90 -0.29
C SER A 221 -28.16 -0.10 0.09
N ALA A 222 -27.21 0.32 0.92
CA ALA A 222 -26.24 -0.58 1.51
C ALA A 222 -26.98 -1.64 2.33
N MET A 223 -26.64 -2.90 2.14
CA MET A 223 -27.26 -4.01 2.86
C MET A 223 -26.39 -4.40 4.05
N MET A 224 -26.96 -4.43 5.26
CA MET A 224 -26.25 -4.91 6.45
C MET A 224 -25.62 -6.30 6.25
N ALA A 225 -26.27 -7.18 5.48
CA ALA A 225 -25.76 -8.52 5.17
C ALA A 225 -24.52 -8.54 4.25
N ARG A 226 -24.23 -7.45 3.54
CA ARG A 226 -23.08 -7.29 2.65
C ARG A 226 -21.93 -6.51 3.29
N MET A 227 -22.15 -5.93 4.48
CA MET A 227 -21.13 -5.22 5.22
C MET A 227 -19.96 -6.14 5.52
N LYS A 228 -18.75 -5.76 5.08
CA LYS A 228 -17.51 -6.50 5.35
C LYS A 228 -17.19 -6.55 6.83
N TYR A 229 -17.53 -5.47 7.55
CA TYR A 229 -17.36 -5.35 8.99
C TYR A 229 -18.70 -5.03 9.65
N PRO A 230 -18.96 -5.53 10.87
CA PRO A 230 -20.15 -5.14 11.60
C PRO A 230 -20.16 -3.61 11.83
N LEU A 231 -21.36 -3.03 11.78
CA LEU A 231 -21.55 -1.63 12.12
C LEU A 231 -21.19 -1.42 13.60
N PRO A 232 -20.47 -0.34 13.95
CA PRO A 232 -20.23 0.05 15.32
C PRO A 232 -21.54 0.37 16.05
N LYS A 233 -21.50 0.44 17.38
CA LYS A 233 -22.67 0.85 18.18
C LYS A 233 -22.90 2.34 18.04
N GLU A 234 -21.81 3.09 17.98
CA GLU A 234 -21.73 4.52 17.73
C GLU A 234 -22.12 4.83 16.26
N PRO A 235 -22.63 6.04 15.98
CA PRO A 235 -22.68 6.55 14.61
C PRO A 235 -21.31 6.40 13.94
N SER A 236 -21.29 5.86 12.73
CA SER A 236 -20.06 5.57 12.00
C SER A 236 -20.02 6.31 10.67
N ILE A 237 -18.92 7.03 10.39
CA ILE A 237 -18.77 7.90 9.22
C ILE A 237 -17.47 7.58 8.47
N ALA A 238 -17.53 7.62 7.14
CA ALA A 238 -16.36 7.74 6.28
C ALA A 238 -16.39 9.10 5.57
N VAL A 239 -15.27 9.82 5.61
CA VAL A 239 -15.09 11.08 4.88
C VAL A 239 -14.31 10.80 3.60
N MET A 240 -14.92 11.07 2.46
CA MET A 240 -14.31 10.88 1.16
C MET A 240 -13.43 12.08 0.78
N PRO A 241 -12.34 11.87 0.02
CA PRO A 241 -11.53 12.96 -0.53
C PRO A 241 -12.40 13.99 -1.26
N LEU A 242 -12.31 15.26 -0.85
CA LEU A 242 -13.01 16.34 -1.52
C LEU A 242 -12.48 16.51 -2.95
N ASP A 243 -13.38 16.64 -3.92
CA ASP A 243 -13.00 16.91 -5.30
C ASP A 243 -12.46 18.35 -5.45
N ASP A 244 -11.24 18.51 -5.97
CA ASP A 244 -10.64 19.81 -6.28
C ASP A 244 -11.23 20.38 -7.59
N LEU A 245 -12.08 21.39 -7.47
CA LEU A 245 -12.71 22.13 -8.58
C LEU A 245 -12.10 23.53 -8.78
N SER A 246 -10.89 23.75 -8.27
CA SER A 246 -10.17 25.03 -8.36
C SER A 246 -9.73 25.35 -9.80
N PRO A 247 -9.77 26.61 -10.25
CA PRO A 247 -9.24 27.01 -11.55
C PRO A 247 -7.70 27.04 -11.54
N GLY A 248 -7.06 26.44 -12.56
CA GLY A 248 -5.60 26.50 -12.77
C GLY A 248 -4.86 25.18 -12.50
N PRO A 249 -3.52 25.20 -12.28
CA PRO A 249 -2.78 24.01 -11.86
C PRO A 249 -3.36 23.46 -10.57
N SER A 250 -3.69 22.15 -10.54
CA SER A 250 -4.34 21.53 -9.39
C SER A 250 -3.53 21.73 -8.11
N GLN A 251 -4.21 22.17 -7.07
CA GLN A 251 -3.70 22.24 -5.71
C GLN A 251 -4.28 21.09 -4.90
N ALA A 252 -4.16 19.87 -5.43
CA ALA A 252 -4.72 18.67 -4.82
C ALA A 252 -4.32 18.50 -3.34
N TYR A 253 -3.12 18.98 -2.96
CA TYR A 253 -2.66 18.96 -1.56
C TYR A 253 -3.62 19.73 -0.62
N PHE A 254 -4.23 20.82 -1.09
CA PHE A 254 -5.10 21.66 -0.28
C PHE A 254 -6.43 20.94 -0.02
N ALA A 255 -7.10 20.44 -1.07
CA ALA A 255 -8.32 19.64 -0.91
C ALA A 255 -8.09 18.38 -0.07
N ASP A 256 -6.96 17.71 -0.27
CA ASP A 256 -6.56 16.54 0.51
C ASP A 256 -6.29 16.89 1.97
N GLY A 257 -5.60 18.00 2.23
CA GLY A 257 -5.32 18.51 3.55
C GLY A 257 -6.58 18.87 4.33
N ILE A 258 -7.53 19.57 3.69
CA ILE A 258 -8.83 19.89 4.30
C ILE A 258 -9.63 18.63 4.59
N THR A 259 -9.65 17.66 3.67
CA THR A 259 -10.34 16.37 3.90
C THR A 259 -9.77 15.68 5.14
N GLU A 260 -8.45 15.67 5.29
CA GLU A 260 -7.80 15.02 6.41
C GLU A 260 -8.01 15.75 7.72
N ASP A 261 -7.94 17.07 7.73
CA ASP A 261 -8.30 17.87 8.91
C ASP A 261 -9.75 17.59 9.34
N LEU A 262 -10.68 17.42 8.39
CA LEU A 262 -12.06 17.01 8.71
C LEU A 262 -12.12 15.61 9.32
N ILE A 263 -11.33 14.66 8.84
CA ILE A 263 -11.23 13.31 9.43
C ILE A 263 -10.73 13.42 10.86
N THR A 264 -9.65 14.17 11.09
CA THR A 264 -9.05 14.38 12.40
C THR A 264 -10.05 15.06 13.35
N GLU A 265 -10.62 16.20 13.00
CA GLU A 265 -11.55 16.94 13.85
C GLU A 265 -12.82 16.13 14.18
N LEU A 266 -13.35 15.34 13.23
CA LEU A 266 -14.45 14.41 13.51
C LEU A 266 -14.01 13.26 14.43
N SER A 267 -12.75 12.82 14.33
CA SER A 267 -12.19 11.74 15.15
C SER A 267 -12.05 12.10 16.63
N GLU A 268 -11.94 13.39 16.92
CA GLU A 268 -11.93 13.95 18.28
C GLU A 268 -13.33 14.00 18.92
N LEU A 269 -14.42 13.84 18.15
CA LEU A 269 -15.79 13.89 18.68
C LEU A 269 -16.13 12.63 19.49
N PRO A 270 -16.44 12.75 20.80
CA PRO A 270 -16.75 11.58 21.63
C PRO A 270 -18.03 10.88 21.16
N GLY A 271 -17.95 9.58 20.91
CA GLY A 271 -19.09 8.77 20.50
C GLY A 271 -19.35 8.80 18.99
N LEU A 272 -18.39 9.24 18.19
CA LEU A 272 -18.37 9.05 16.74
C LEU A 272 -17.28 8.05 16.35
N PHE A 273 -17.63 7.09 15.49
CA PHE A 273 -16.68 6.17 14.87
C PHE A 273 -16.27 6.71 13.49
N VAL A 274 -15.00 7.00 13.28
CA VAL A 274 -14.52 7.63 12.04
C VAL A 274 -13.56 6.71 11.31
N ILE A 275 -13.76 6.52 10.00
CA ILE A 275 -12.82 5.79 9.16
C ILE A 275 -11.61 6.65 8.85
N ALA A 276 -10.43 6.08 9.05
CA ALA A 276 -9.17 6.72 8.81
C ALA A 276 -8.96 7.09 7.33
N ARG A 277 -8.18 8.14 7.14
CA ARG A 277 -7.79 8.69 5.83
C ARG A 277 -7.32 7.63 4.84
N HIS A 278 -6.42 6.75 5.24
CA HIS A 278 -5.78 5.80 4.33
C HIS A 278 -6.83 4.93 3.59
N SER A 279 -7.84 4.43 4.30
CA SER A 279 -9.00 3.76 3.72
C SER A 279 -9.81 4.62 2.75
N SER A 280 -10.21 5.83 3.16
CA SER A 280 -11.01 6.72 2.32
C SER A 280 -10.31 7.13 1.03
N PHE A 281 -9.01 7.42 1.12
CA PHE A 281 -8.22 7.88 -0.01
C PHE A 281 -7.97 6.78 -1.07
N THR A 282 -8.18 5.50 -0.74
CA THR A 282 -8.17 4.42 -1.75
C THR A 282 -9.25 4.58 -2.83
N TYR A 283 -10.29 5.38 -2.57
CA TYR A 283 -11.37 5.68 -3.51
C TYR A 283 -11.19 7.01 -4.26
N LYS A 284 -10.14 7.78 -3.96
CA LYS A 284 -9.88 9.06 -4.64
C LYS A 284 -9.83 8.89 -6.16
N GLY A 285 -10.61 9.70 -6.88
CA GLY A 285 -10.66 9.67 -8.35
C GLY A 285 -11.22 8.39 -8.96
N ARG A 286 -11.89 7.52 -8.17
CA ARG A 286 -12.53 6.29 -8.66
C ARG A 286 -14.05 6.45 -8.66
N PRO A 287 -14.75 6.15 -9.76
CA PRO A 287 -16.20 6.15 -9.78
C PRO A 287 -16.72 4.94 -8.98
N THR A 288 -16.99 5.13 -7.70
CA THR A 288 -17.47 4.08 -6.79
C THR A 288 -18.79 4.52 -6.17
N LYS A 289 -19.78 3.63 -6.09
CA LYS A 289 -21.05 3.94 -5.42
C LYS A 289 -20.83 4.07 -3.92
N LEU A 290 -21.50 5.03 -3.28
CA LEU A 290 -21.40 5.25 -1.83
C LEU A 290 -21.77 4.01 -1.01
N GLN A 291 -22.68 3.18 -1.51
CA GLN A 291 -23.11 1.98 -0.80
C GLN A 291 -22.07 0.88 -0.84
N ASP A 292 -21.31 0.76 -1.94
CA ASP A 292 -20.18 -0.14 -2.02
C ASP A 292 -19.06 0.31 -1.05
N ILE A 293 -18.85 1.63 -0.91
CA ILE A 293 -17.91 2.21 0.05
C ILE A 293 -18.35 1.88 1.49
N ALA A 294 -19.62 2.16 1.81
CA ALA A 294 -20.22 1.88 3.10
C ALA A 294 -20.13 0.38 3.46
N GLU A 295 -20.47 -0.51 2.53
CA GLU A 295 -20.37 -1.97 2.68
C GLU A 295 -18.92 -2.42 2.89
N ALA A 296 -17.98 -1.89 2.11
CA ALA A 296 -16.57 -2.25 2.18
C ALA A 296 -15.88 -1.79 3.47
N MET A 297 -16.26 -0.63 4.00
CA MET A 297 -15.71 -0.05 5.24
C MET A 297 -16.51 -0.41 6.49
N GLY A 298 -17.73 -0.92 6.34
CA GLY A 298 -18.64 -1.18 7.44
C GLY A 298 -19.10 0.10 8.12
N VAL A 299 -19.50 1.13 7.37
CA VAL A 299 -20.03 2.38 7.93
C VAL A 299 -21.45 2.65 7.48
N ARG A 300 -22.21 3.37 8.30
CA ARG A 300 -23.55 3.83 7.98
C ARG A 300 -23.55 5.12 7.17
N TYR A 301 -22.72 6.09 7.53
CA TYR A 301 -22.71 7.42 6.92
C TYR A 301 -21.48 7.61 6.04
N VAL A 302 -21.66 8.26 4.90
CA VAL A 302 -20.56 8.67 4.01
C VAL A 302 -20.70 10.16 3.73
N LEU A 303 -19.63 10.91 3.99
CA LEU A 303 -19.49 12.33 3.68
C LEU A 303 -18.71 12.47 2.38
N GLU A 304 -19.31 13.12 1.39
CA GLU A 304 -18.65 13.47 0.13
C GLU A 304 -18.80 14.97 -0.12
N GLY A 305 -17.95 15.52 -0.99
CA GLY A 305 -17.97 16.95 -1.24
C GLY A 305 -16.96 17.38 -2.28
N ASN A 306 -16.99 18.68 -2.56
CA ASN A 306 -16.04 19.34 -3.42
C ASN A 306 -15.49 20.59 -2.74
N LEU A 307 -14.29 20.97 -3.17
CA LEU A 307 -13.59 22.15 -2.72
C LEU A 307 -13.17 22.96 -3.93
N ARG A 308 -13.38 24.27 -3.87
CA ARG A 308 -12.91 25.21 -4.87
C ARG A 308 -12.18 26.36 -4.20
N ARG A 309 -10.92 26.58 -4.58
CA ARG A 309 -10.10 27.71 -4.16
C ARG A 309 -9.86 28.64 -5.35
N ASP A 310 -10.24 29.90 -5.22
CA ASP A 310 -10.02 30.94 -6.23
C ASP A 310 -9.32 32.13 -5.58
N GLY A 311 -7.99 32.15 -5.66
CA GLY A 311 -7.15 33.12 -4.96
C GLY A 311 -7.33 33.05 -3.44
N ASP A 312 -7.89 34.12 -2.86
CA ASP A 312 -8.15 34.26 -1.42
C ASP A 312 -9.50 33.63 -1.01
N PHE A 313 -10.35 33.20 -1.95
CA PHE A 313 -11.68 32.67 -1.64
C PHE A 313 -11.70 31.14 -1.69
N VAL A 314 -12.38 30.53 -0.73
CA VAL A 314 -12.59 29.08 -0.62
C VAL A 314 -14.09 28.81 -0.53
N ARG A 315 -14.55 27.84 -1.33
CA ARG A 315 -15.89 27.28 -1.27
C ARG A 315 -15.79 25.78 -0.99
N ILE A 316 -16.51 25.32 0.03
CA ILE A 316 -16.61 23.92 0.42
C ILE A 316 -18.08 23.52 0.29
N GLU A 317 -18.36 22.50 -0.52
CA GLU A 317 -19.67 21.86 -0.60
C GLU A 317 -19.54 20.45 -0.05
N ALA A 318 -20.39 20.09 0.91
CA ALA A 318 -20.34 18.76 1.51
C ALA A 318 -21.76 18.24 1.76
N GLN A 319 -21.92 16.93 1.56
CA GLN A 319 -23.17 16.23 1.81
C GLN A 319 -22.94 14.91 2.53
N LEU A 320 -23.80 14.63 3.50
CA LEU A 320 -23.77 13.46 4.35
C LEU A 320 -24.93 12.54 3.98
N THR A 321 -24.62 11.30 3.61
CA THR A 321 -25.59 10.30 3.18
C THR A 321 -25.65 9.14 4.16
N ASP A 322 -26.85 8.79 4.62
CA ASP A 322 -27.14 7.51 5.27
C ASP A 322 -27.23 6.42 4.20
N ALA A 323 -26.18 5.60 4.09
CA ALA A 323 -26.06 4.58 3.06
C ALA A 323 -27.07 3.44 3.21
N LEU A 324 -27.54 3.17 4.44
CA LEU A 324 -28.52 2.10 4.70
C LEU A 324 -29.92 2.47 4.23
N ASN A 325 -30.29 3.74 4.35
CA ASN A 325 -31.60 4.25 3.93
C ASN A 325 -31.54 4.95 2.57
N ASN A 326 -30.34 5.11 2.01
CA ASN A 326 -30.04 5.95 0.87
C ASN A 326 -30.69 7.35 1.00
N GLN A 327 -30.47 7.98 2.16
CA GLN A 327 -31.05 9.27 2.47
C GLN A 327 -29.94 10.28 2.71
N ARG A 328 -29.99 11.40 1.98
CA ARG A 328 -29.16 12.56 2.28
C ARG A 328 -29.69 13.21 3.55
N VAL A 329 -28.93 13.12 4.63
CA VAL A 329 -29.32 13.59 5.97
C VAL A 329 -28.85 15.01 6.26
N TRP A 330 -27.81 15.47 5.57
CA TRP A 330 -27.28 16.82 5.65
C TRP A 330 -26.60 17.22 4.33
N ASP A 331 -26.73 18.49 3.95
CA ASP A 331 -26.21 19.08 2.71
C ASP A 331 -26.01 20.58 2.92
N LYS A 332 -24.77 21.06 2.79
CA LYS A 332 -24.42 22.47 2.97
C LYS A 332 -23.30 22.91 2.04
N HIS A 333 -23.30 24.21 1.76
CA HIS A 333 -22.17 24.90 1.17
C HIS A 333 -21.69 26.02 2.10
N TYR A 334 -20.39 26.23 2.10
CA TYR A 334 -19.70 27.26 2.87
C TYR A 334 -18.82 28.06 1.94
N GLU A 335 -18.81 29.37 2.12
CA GLU A 335 -17.98 30.30 1.36
C GLU A 335 -17.29 31.24 2.33
N GLY A 336 -16.02 31.51 2.11
CA GLY A 336 -15.24 32.42 2.94
C GLY A 336 -13.87 32.70 2.35
N ARG A 337 -13.07 33.47 3.09
CA ARG A 337 -11.65 33.68 2.76
C ARG A 337 -10.81 32.52 3.24
N ILE A 338 -9.62 32.33 2.68
CA ILE A 338 -8.65 31.32 3.14
C ILE A 338 -8.31 31.50 4.62
N SER A 339 -8.26 32.76 5.08
CA SER A 339 -8.08 33.15 6.48
C SER A 339 -9.17 32.69 7.43
N GLN A 340 -10.32 32.25 6.89
CA GLN A 340 -11.46 31.77 7.65
C GLN A 340 -11.65 30.26 7.53
N VAL A 341 -10.76 29.54 6.83
CA VAL A 341 -10.93 28.10 6.53
C VAL A 341 -11.11 27.25 7.78
N SER A 342 -10.32 27.48 8.84
CA SER A 342 -10.50 26.77 10.12
C SER A 342 -11.87 27.03 10.75
N ALA A 343 -12.40 28.24 10.64
CA ALA A 343 -13.74 28.55 11.14
C ALA A 343 -14.84 27.87 10.29
N LEU A 344 -14.63 27.71 8.98
CA LEU A 344 -15.53 26.96 8.11
C LEU A 344 -15.50 25.45 8.44
N GLN A 345 -14.31 24.88 8.69
CA GLN A 345 -14.12 23.49 9.09
C GLN A 345 -14.81 23.20 10.43
N ASN A 346 -14.52 23.99 11.47
CA ASN A 346 -15.14 23.88 12.79
C ASN A 346 -16.67 23.92 12.72
N LYS A 347 -17.22 24.85 11.92
CA LYS A 347 -18.66 24.95 11.70
C LYS A 347 -19.23 23.71 11.01
N LEU A 348 -18.55 23.19 9.99
CA LEU A 348 -18.94 21.97 9.28
C LEU A 348 -18.93 20.76 10.23
N VAL A 349 -17.87 20.58 11.02
CA VAL A 349 -17.74 19.49 12.00
C VAL A 349 -18.83 19.56 13.06
N GLY A 350 -19.12 20.75 13.59
CA GLY A 350 -20.22 20.95 14.55
C GLY A 350 -21.59 20.61 13.96
N GLU A 351 -21.90 21.08 12.75
CA GLU A 351 -23.17 20.77 12.09
C GLU A 351 -23.32 19.28 11.75
N ILE A 352 -22.24 18.60 11.35
CA ILE A 352 -22.22 17.14 11.14
C ILE A 352 -22.46 16.41 12.46
N GLY A 353 -21.74 16.78 13.52
CA GLY A 353 -21.89 16.18 14.85
C GLY A 353 -23.33 16.28 15.36
N LEU A 354 -23.95 17.46 15.25
CA LEU A 354 -25.36 17.68 15.58
C LEU A 354 -26.32 16.84 14.71
N SER A 355 -26.05 16.74 13.40
CA SER A 355 -26.86 15.93 12.47
C SER A 355 -26.79 14.44 12.80
N LEU A 356 -25.65 13.97 13.31
CA LEU A 356 -25.43 12.60 13.76
C LEU A 356 -25.85 12.34 15.21
N GLN A 357 -26.37 13.37 15.91
CA GLN A 357 -26.77 13.31 17.32
C GLN A 357 -25.61 12.92 18.25
N VAL A 358 -24.39 13.31 17.90
CA VAL A 358 -23.19 13.13 18.71
C VAL A 358 -22.98 14.36 19.58
N ASN A 359 -22.39 14.18 20.76
CA ASN A 359 -22.09 15.28 21.67
C ASN A 359 -20.95 16.14 21.08
N VAL A 360 -21.26 17.39 20.73
CA VAL A 360 -20.28 18.37 20.23
C VAL A 360 -19.81 19.22 21.41
N PRO A 361 -18.51 19.21 21.76
CA PRO A 361 -18.00 20.04 22.84
C PRO A 361 -18.11 21.55 22.49
N PRO A 362 -18.39 22.43 23.47
CA PRO A 362 -18.53 23.88 23.22
C PRO A 362 -17.30 24.53 22.57
N SER A 363 -16.11 23.95 22.76
CA SER A 363 -14.85 24.41 22.15
C SER A 363 -14.84 24.30 20.63
N ALA A 364 -15.61 23.37 20.04
CA ALA A 364 -15.70 23.20 18.59
C ALA A 364 -16.49 24.33 17.90
N GLU A 365 -17.34 25.06 18.63
CA GLU A 365 -18.16 26.15 18.07
C GLU A 365 -17.47 27.52 18.09
N SER A 366 -16.36 27.69 18.85
CA SER A 366 -15.77 29.00 19.13
C SER A 366 -14.24 29.09 19.00
N ALA A 367 -13.57 28.13 18.37
CA ALA A 367 -12.12 28.14 18.25
C ALA A 367 -11.64 29.28 17.31
N GLN A 368 -10.80 30.17 17.85
CA GLN A 368 -10.00 31.10 17.04
C GLN A 368 -9.11 30.31 16.08
N ALA A 369 -8.78 30.92 14.93
CA ALA A 369 -7.79 30.34 14.03
C ALA A 369 -6.48 30.09 14.81
N GLU A 370 -5.99 28.86 14.76
CA GLU A 370 -4.79 28.43 15.49
C GLU A 370 -3.54 29.17 15.03
N THR A 371 -3.53 29.62 13.77
CA THR A 371 -2.36 30.24 13.12
C THR A 371 -2.77 31.17 11.96
N THR A 372 -1.78 31.70 11.23
CA THR A 372 -1.99 32.48 10.01
C THR A 372 -2.35 31.57 8.81
N PRO A 373 -3.18 32.04 7.87
CA PRO A 373 -3.55 31.24 6.69
C PRO A 373 -2.34 30.78 5.87
N GLU A 374 -1.29 31.59 5.79
CA GLU A 374 -0.06 31.25 5.08
C GLU A 374 0.73 30.15 5.79
N ALA A 375 0.81 30.18 7.13
CA ALA A 375 1.45 29.12 7.90
C ALA A 375 0.68 27.80 7.79
N TYR A 376 -0.65 27.88 7.82
CA TYR A 376 -1.53 26.73 7.62
C TYR A 376 -1.37 26.11 6.23
N ASP A 377 -1.34 26.93 5.17
CA ASP A 377 -1.15 26.49 3.79
C ASP A 377 0.18 25.75 3.60
N ARG A 378 1.30 26.27 4.18
CA ARG A 378 2.60 25.59 4.17
C ARG A 378 2.57 24.26 4.93
N LEU A 379 1.84 24.19 6.06
CA LEU A 379 1.66 22.95 6.81
C LEU A 379 0.96 21.89 5.95
N LEU A 380 -0.17 22.23 5.31
CA LEU A 380 -0.92 21.29 4.48
C LEU A 380 -0.08 20.78 3.29
N GLU A 381 0.67 21.67 2.65
CA GLU A 381 1.59 21.32 1.57
C GLU A 381 2.67 20.36 2.07
N GLY A 382 3.32 20.68 3.20
CA GLY A 382 4.33 19.83 3.82
C GLY A 382 3.80 18.44 4.18
N LEU A 383 2.59 18.36 4.74
CA LEU A 383 1.97 17.08 5.07
C LEU A 383 1.64 16.27 3.80
N GLY A 384 1.28 16.94 2.70
CA GLY A 384 1.14 16.30 1.39
C GLY A 384 2.41 15.59 0.94
N HIS A 385 3.56 16.24 1.11
CA HIS A 385 4.88 15.67 0.80
C HIS A 385 5.28 14.55 1.77
N LEU A 386 5.05 14.73 3.08
CA LEU A 386 5.35 13.71 4.10
C LEU A 386 4.69 12.37 3.76
N ARG A 387 3.42 12.40 3.33
CA ARG A 387 2.64 11.21 2.98
C ARG A 387 3.13 10.47 1.73
N ILE A 388 3.92 11.09 0.87
CA ILE A 388 4.54 10.40 -0.28
C ILE A 388 5.66 9.46 0.19
N GLY A 389 6.32 9.79 1.31
CA GLY A 389 7.20 8.86 2.03
C GLY A 389 8.51 8.48 1.33
N THR A 390 8.95 9.22 0.32
CA THR A 390 10.31 9.06 -0.24
C THR A 390 11.29 10.01 0.45
N ASP A 391 12.57 9.68 0.53
CA ASP A 391 13.59 10.52 1.17
C ASP A 391 13.57 11.97 0.67
N VAL A 392 13.37 12.17 -0.64
CA VAL A 392 13.32 13.51 -1.26
C VAL A 392 12.09 14.29 -0.78
N GLU A 393 10.94 13.62 -0.72
CA GLU A 393 9.67 14.25 -0.33
C GLU A 393 9.62 14.49 1.19
N LEU A 394 10.21 13.59 1.99
CA LEU A 394 10.40 13.77 3.42
C LEU A 394 11.23 15.03 3.72
N LEU A 395 12.36 15.23 3.01
CA LEU A 395 13.16 16.45 3.17
C LEU A 395 12.41 17.71 2.74
N LYS A 396 11.62 17.66 1.66
CA LYS A 396 10.75 18.78 1.25
C LYS A 396 9.69 19.11 2.30
N SER A 397 9.08 18.09 2.92
CA SER A 397 8.09 18.29 3.98
C SER A 397 8.69 19.06 5.15
N ILE A 398 9.91 18.71 5.57
CA ILE A 398 10.65 19.41 6.63
C ILE A 398 10.92 20.87 6.24
N THR A 399 11.28 21.14 4.99
CA THR A 399 11.44 22.52 4.51
C THR A 399 10.15 23.32 4.65
N LEU A 400 9.02 22.78 4.17
CA LEU A 400 7.72 23.44 4.24
C LEU A 400 7.22 23.63 5.67
N PHE A 401 7.44 22.66 6.57
CA PHE A 401 7.12 22.83 7.99
C PHE A 401 7.94 23.93 8.64
N ASN A 402 9.23 24.06 8.29
CA ASN A 402 10.04 25.17 8.79
C ASN A 402 9.62 26.52 8.20
N GLU A 403 9.17 26.57 6.94
CA GLU A 403 8.56 27.78 6.37
C GLU A 403 7.27 28.17 7.11
N SER A 404 6.44 27.19 7.48
CA SER A 404 5.27 27.41 8.36
C SER A 404 5.69 28.02 9.70
N LEU A 405 6.73 27.48 10.35
CA LEU A 405 7.25 28.01 11.62
C LEU A 405 7.93 29.38 11.50
N ASN A 406 8.45 29.74 10.34
CA ASN A 406 8.96 31.10 10.10
C ASN A 406 7.82 32.13 10.05
N LEU A 407 6.62 31.72 9.62
CA LEU A 407 5.42 32.54 9.59
C LEU A 407 4.75 32.62 10.96
N ASP A 408 4.77 31.52 11.72
CA ASP A 408 4.27 31.44 13.09
C ASP A 408 5.16 30.53 13.97
N PRO A 409 6.10 31.12 14.74
CA PRO A 409 7.05 30.35 15.56
C PRO A 409 6.43 29.50 16.68
N TYR A 410 5.17 29.74 17.04
CA TYR A 410 4.48 29.03 18.13
C TYR A 410 3.43 28.04 17.62
N TYR A 411 3.36 27.82 16.30
CA TYR A 411 2.35 26.94 15.72
C TYR A 411 2.57 25.47 16.12
N SER A 412 1.73 24.97 17.03
CA SER A 412 1.87 23.64 17.64
C SER A 412 1.88 22.52 16.62
N ARG A 413 0.92 22.51 15.67
CA ARG A 413 0.83 21.49 14.62
C ARG A 413 2.07 21.42 13.73
N ALA A 414 2.67 22.56 13.38
CA ALA A 414 3.90 22.58 12.60
C ALA A 414 5.09 22.04 13.39
N HIS A 415 5.23 22.38 14.68
CA HIS A 415 6.25 21.76 15.54
C HIS A 415 6.07 20.25 15.66
N ALA A 416 4.83 19.77 15.82
CA ALA A 416 4.54 18.34 15.86
C ALA A 416 4.90 17.64 14.54
N ALA A 417 4.61 18.26 13.40
CA ALA A 417 4.97 17.75 12.08
C ALA A 417 6.49 17.72 11.85
N VAL A 418 7.23 18.74 12.29
CA VAL A 418 8.71 18.73 12.27
C VAL A 418 9.26 17.58 13.11
N ALA A 419 8.73 17.39 14.32
CA ALA A 419 9.14 16.31 15.19
C ALA A 419 8.84 14.93 14.56
N ALA A 420 7.65 14.75 13.98
CA ALA A 420 7.28 13.51 13.30
C ALA A 420 8.19 13.19 12.10
N ALA A 421 8.40 14.15 11.20
CA ALA A 421 9.24 13.94 10.01
C ALA A 421 10.71 13.66 10.37
N ASN A 422 11.25 14.34 11.38
CA ASN A 422 12.61 14.06 11.85
C ASN A 422 12.69 12.74 12.62
N TRP A 423 11.65 12.33 13.32
CA TRP A 423 11.60 11.02 13.96
C TRP A 423 11.71 9.89 12.92
N GLU A 424 11.03 9.99 11.78
CA GLU A 424 11.17 9.01 10.68
C GLU A 424 12.63 8.89 10.18
N ILE A 425 13.33 10.01 10.01
CA ILE A 425 14.75 10.02 9.64
C ILE A 425 15.61 9.36 10.73
N ALA A 426 15.34 9.66 11.99
CA ALA A 426 16.09 9.11 13.12
C ALA A 426 15.93 7.58 13.19
N VAL A 427 14.71 7.07 13.03
CA VAL A 427 14.44 5.64 12.98
C VAL A 427 15.16 4.97 11.81
N ALA A 428 15.11 5.54 10.60
CA ALA A 428 15.80 4.99 9.44
C ALA A 428 17.34 4.95 9.61
N CYS A 429 17.90 5.92 10.33
CA CYS A 429 19.34 6.03 10.55
C CYS A 429 19.83 5.40 11.87
N TRP A 430 18.95 4.81 12.68
CA TRP A 430 19.23 4.40 14.06
C TRP A 430 20.53 3.58 14.21
N ASN A 431 20.64 2.52 13.40
CA ASN A 431 21.79 1.59 13.46
C ASN A 431 23.10 2.18 12.91
N SER A 432 23.03 3.28 12.16
CA SER A 432 24.22 3.93 11.60
C SER A 432 24.87 4.91 12.58
N GLY A 433 24.10 5.47 13.53
CA GLY A 433 24.57 6.53 14.45
C GLY A 433 25.20 7.73 13.75
N ASN A 434 24.88 7.92 12.46
CA ASN A 434 25.55 8.85 11.58
C ASN A 434 25.17 10.32 11.89
N SER A 435 25.72 11.26 11.12
CA SER A 435 25.42 12.68 11.30
C SER A 435 23.95 13.02 11.03
N ALA A 436 23.25 12.26 10.18
CA ALA A 436 21.83 12.45 9.90
C ALA A 436 20.97 12.08 11.11
N PHE A 437 21.24 10.95 11.76
CA PHE A 437 20.58 10.56 13.01
C PHE A 437 20.65 11.66 14.07
N ARG A 438 21.85 12.21 14.32
CA ARG A 438 22.05 13.26 15.34
C ARG A 438 21.31 14.56 15.01
N LYS A 439 21.32 14.96 13.74
CA LYS A 439 20.59 16.15 13.29
C LYS A 439 19.09 15.97 13.49
N ALA A 440 18.57 14.82 13.06
CA ALA A 440 17.16 14.50 13.18
C ALA A 440 16.71 14.46 14.65
N MET A 441 17.43 13.76 15.52
CA MET A 441 17.12 13.73 16.96
C MET A 441 17.22 15.12 17.60
N SER A 442 18.22 15.93 17.23
CA SER A 442 18.31 17.31 17.72
C SER A 442 17.09 18.14 17.33
N SER A 443 16.52 17.92 16.15
CA SER A 443 15.28 18.59 15.73
C SER A 443 14.07 18.07 16.51
N VAL A 444 13.98 16.77 16.78
CA VAL A 444 12.93 16.19 17.64
C VAL A 444 12.99 16.82 19.04
N ASP A 445 14.17 16.88 19.66
CA ASP A 445 14.37 17.43 21.01
C ASP A 445 14.01 18.92 21.11
N GLN A 446 14.12 19.67 20.01
CA GLN A 446 13.79 21.10 19.96
C GLN A 446 12.29 21.33 19.70
N SER A 447 11.70 20.63 18.73
CA SER A 447 10.33 20.87 18.30
C SER A 447 9.29 20.22 19.20
N LEU A 448 9.58 19.05 19.77
CA LEU A 448 8.61 18.31 20.56
C LEU A 448 8.12 19.08 21.82
N PRO A 449 9.00 19.70 22.64
CA PRO A 449 8.54 20.51 23.77
C PRO A 449 7.68 21.71 23.33
N MET A 450 8.00 22.32 22.19
CA MET A 450 7.23 23.45 21.64
C MET A 450 5.84 23.01 21.19
N ALA A 451 5.73 21.85 20.53
CA ALA A 451 4.44 21.28 20.15
C ALA A 451 3.56 20.99 21.38
N MET A 452 4.16 20.49 22.45
CA MET A 452 3.48 20.10 23.70
C MET A 452 3.10 21.26 24.62
N LEU A 453 3.40 22.52 24.25
CA LEU A 453 2.87 23.71 24.94
C LEU A 453 1.34 23.76 24.86
N TYR A 454 0.76 23.11 23.85
CA TYR A 454 -0.68 22.96 23.63
C TYR A 454 -1.07 21.48 23.58
N GLN A 455 -2.37 21.18 23.71
CA GLN A 455 -2.84 19.79 23.60
C GLN A 455 -2.79 19.35 22.14
N ASN A 456 -1.83 18.50 21.79
CA ASN A 456 -1.61 18.05 20.42
C ASN A 456 -1.40 16.52 20.40
N ALA A 457 -2.33 15.80 19.78
CA ALA A 457 -2.32 14.33 19.76
C ALA A 457 -1.05 13.76 19.13
N LEU A 458 -0.65 14.29 17.96
CA LEU A 458 0.56 13.88 17.24
C LEU A 458 1.82 14.09 18.09
N ALA A 459 1.92 15.21 18.82
CA ALA A 459 3.06 15.46 19.71
C ALA A 459 3.15 14.40 20.82
N TYR A 460 2.04 14.06 21.48
CA TYR A 460 2.03 12.96 22.46
C TYR A 460 2.37 11.60 21.84
N ALA A 461 1.91 11.35 20.61
CA ALA A 461 2.22 10.12 19.87
C ALA A 461 3.71 10.01 19.55
N ILE A 462 4.36 11.08 19.07
CA ILE A 462 5.80 11.10 18.81
C ILE A 462 6.60 11.00 20.12
N SER A 463 6.16 11.69 21.18
CA SER A 463 6.76 11.54 22.51
C SER A 463 6.75 10.09 22.99
N SER A 464 5.64 9.38 22.78
CA SER A 464 5.55 7.96 23.15
C SER A 464 6.52 7.07 22.37
N GLU A 465 6.77 7.36 21.09
CA GLU A 465 7.75 6.62 20.30
C GLU A 465 9.18 6.87 20.77
N VAL A 466 9.52 8.13 21.05
CA VAL A 466 10.84 8.50 21.59
C VAL A 466 11.07 7.78 22.93
N LEU A 467 10.07 7.77 23.83
CA LEU A 467 10.14 7.06 25.10
C LEU A 467 10.31 5.55 24.92
N ALA A 468 9.54 4.95 24.02
CA ALA A 468 9.61 3.52 23.71
C ALA A 468 10.98 3.11 23.13
N ALA A 469 11.59 3.96 22.29
CA ALA A 469 12.93 3.72 21.74
C ALA A 469 14.04 3.69 22.81
N HIS A 470 13.77 4.27 23.99
CA HIS A 470 14.65 4.22 25.15
C HIS A 470 14.26 3.11 26.15
N GLY A 471 13.37 2.19 25.77
CA GLY A 471 12.87 1.10 26.61
C GLY A 471 11.82 1.55 27.65
N GLY A 472 11.41 2.82 27.63
CA GLY A 472 10.46 3.40 28.58
C GLY A 472 9.00 3.08 28.26
N TYR A 473 8.64 1.79 28.11
CA TYR A 473 7.31 1.39 27.63
C TYR A 473 6.15 1.84 28.53
N ASP A 474 6.32 1.88 29.85
CA ASP A 474 5.27 2.39 30.76
C ASP A 474 5.01 3.89 30.53
N GLN A 475 6.06 4.68 30.35
CA GLN A 475 5.95 6.11 30.05
C GLN A 475 5.38 6.33 28.64
N ALA A 476 5.79 5.51 27.68
CA ALA A 476 5.24 5.51 26.34
C ALA A 476 3.74 5.20 26.35
N LEU A 477 3.28 4.22 27.15
CA LEU A 477 1.86 3.92 27.32
C LEU A 477 1.07 5.09 27.93
N ILE A 478 1.65 5.83 28.86
CA ILE A 478 1.01 7.05 29.40
C ILE A 478 0.86 8.10 28.29
N ALA A 479 1.94 8.37 27.56
CA ALA A 479 1.94 9.37 26.48
C ALA A 479 0.97 8.99 25.34
N ILE A 480 0.97 7.73 24.89
CA ILE A 480 0.08 7.31 23.80
C ILE A 480 -1.38 7.28 24.21
N ASN A 481 -1.70 6.94 25.47
CA ASN A 481 -3.07 7.06 25.98
C ASN A 481 -3.53 8.52 26.03
N ARG A 482 -2.60 9.47 26.22
CA ARG A 482 -2.93 10.90 26.13
C ARG A 482 -3.24 11.31 24.70
N ALA A 483 -2.52 10.78 23.71
CA ALA A 483 -2.85 10.99 22.30
C ALA A 483 -4.25 10.43 21.96
N ILE A 484 -4.55 9.20 22.39
CA ILE A 484 -5.88 8.56 22.19
C ILE A 484 -7.02 9.34 22.87
N GLN A 485 -6.77 9.99 24.00
CA GLN A 485 -7.77 10.85 24.64
C GLN A 485 -8.11 12.11 23.84
N LEU A 486 -7.18 12.58 23.01
CA LEU A 486 -7.37 13.76 22.16
C LEU A 486 -7.99 13.33 20.83
N ASP A 487 -7.45 12.28 20.22
CA ASP A 487 -7.93 11.69 18.97
C ASP A 487 -8.10 10.17 19.14
N ALA A 488 -9.34 9.77 19.40
CA ALA A 488 -9.70 8.39 19.75
C ALA A 488 -9.93 7.48 18.52
N ASN A 489 -9.98 8.05 17.31
CA ASN A 489 -10.19 7.28 16.09
C ASN A 489 -8.95 7.23 15.20
N ASP A 490 -7.84 7.90 15.55
CA ASP A 490 -6.57 7.73 14.83
C ASP A 490 -6.01 6.31 15.04
N PRO A 491 -5.98 5.47 13.99
CA PRO A 491 -5.51 4.11 14.09
C PRO A 491 -4.00 3.99 14.39
N GLU A 492 -3.18 5.00 14.05
CA GLU A 492 -1.76 5.00 14.35
C GLU A 492 -1.51 5.00 15.85
N HIS A 493 -2.34 5.71 16.62
CA HIS A 493 -2.24 5.71 18.07
C HIS A 493 -2.48 4.31 18.66
N HIS A 494 -3.48 3.60 18.15
CA HIS A 494 -3.81 2.24 18.56
C HIS A 494 -2.71 1.23 18.17
N ILE A 495 -2.11 1.33 16.98
CA ILE A 495 -0.99 0.47 16.59
C ILE A 495 0.28 0.74 17.39
N ARG A 496 0.60 2.01 17.68
CA ARG A 496 1.70 2.35 18.60
C ARG A 496 1.47 1.72 19.97
N LYS A 497 0.28 1.86 20.52
CA LYS A 497 -0.10 1.23 21.79
C LYS A 497 0.02 -0.28 21.75
N ALA A 498 -0.47 -0.94 20.70
CA ALA A 498 -0.35 -2.39 20.52
C ALA A 498 1.12 -2.85 20.53
N ARG A 499 2.01 -2.11 19.84
CA ARG A 499 3.46 -2.39 19.86
C ARG A 499 4.04 -2.30 21.27
N TYR A 500 3.71 -1.26 22.03
CA TYR A 500 4.21 -1.10 23.40
C TYR A 500 3.65 -2.16 24.36
N LEU A 501 2.37 -2.51 24.21
CA LEU A 501 1.74 -3.58 24.97
C LEU A 501 2.39 -4.94 24.69
N ASN A 502 2.70 -5.25 23.43
CA ASN A 502 3.45 -6.45 23.08
C ASN A 502 4.83 -6.46 23.73
N ALA A 503 5.58 -5.36 23.61
CA ALA A 503 6.89 -5.22 24.25
C ALA A 503 6.81 -5.43 25.77
N ALA A 504 5.77 -4.92 26.43
CA ALA A 504 5.52 -5.08 27.86
C ALA A 504 4.88 -6.43 28.25
N GLY A 505 4.66 -7.36 27.30
CA GLY A 505 4.09 -8.69 27.59
C GLY A 505 2.57 -8.73 27.74
N ARG A 506 1.87 -7.64 27.44
CA ARG A 506 0.41 -7.46 27.53
C ARG A 506 -0.29 -7.78 26.20
N ALA A 507 0.05 -8.93 25.61
CA ALA A 507 -0.37 -9.31 24.26
C ALA A 507 -1.89 -9.43 24.04
N PRO A 508 -2.71 -9.90 25.01
CA PRO A 508 -4.17 -9.89 24.83
C PRO A 508 -4.74 -8.47 24.65
N GLU A 509 -4.22 -7.48 25.36
CA GLU A 509 -4.61 -6.08 25.20
C GLU A 509 -4.08 -5.53 23.87
N ALA A 510 -2.86 -5.91 23.48
CA ALA A 510 -2.29 -5.52 22.18
C ALA A 510 -3.13 -6.01 21.00
N GLU A 511 -3.66 -7.23 21.06
CA GLU A 511 -4.55 -7.77 20.03
C GLU A 511 -5.83 -6.92 19.89
N VAL A 512 -6.42 -6.49 21.00
CA VAL A 512 -7.62 -5.63 20.99
C VAL A 512 -7.32 -4.31 20.28
N GLU A 513 -6.23 -3.65 20.66
CA GLU A 513 -5.81 -2.38 20.06
C GLU A 513 -5.46 -2.55 18.57
N ALA A 514 -4.75 -3.61 18.20
CA ALA A 514 -4.40 -3.88 16.81
C ALA A 514 -5.63 -4.11 15.93
N ARG A 515 -6.60 -4.89 16.41
CA ARG A 515 -7.85 -5.13 15.68
C ARG A 515 -8.72 -3.87 15.60
N LEU A 516 -8.72 -3.03 16.63
CA LEU A 516 -9.41 -1.74 16.60
C LEU A 516 -8.80 -0.83 15.53
N ALA A 517 -7.47 -0.72 15.48
CA ALA A 517 -6.80 0.07 14.44
C ALA A 517 -7.13 -0.43 13.02
N MET A 518 -7.10 -1.74 12.80
CA MET A 518 -7.50 -2.35 11.52
C MET A 518 -8.98 -2.14 11.18
N ARG A 519 -9.82 -1.87 12.20
CA ARG A 519 -11.24 -1.57 12.03
C ARG A 519 -11.48 -0.10 11.71
N LEU A 520 -10.71 0.80 12.32
CA LEU A 520 -10.65 2.24 12.02
C LEU A 520 -10.05 2.49 10.63
N ASP A 521 -9.08 1.66 10.21
CA ASP A 521 -8.52 1.65 8.86
C ASP A 521 -8.71 0.28 8.15
N PRO A 522 -9.89 -0.01 7.56
CA PRO A 522 -10.16 -1.24 6.83
C PRO A 522 -9.22 -1.61 5.67
N LYS A 523 -8.43 -0.64 5.17
CA LYS A 523 -7.38 -0.77 4.16
C LYS A 523 -6.01 -0.54 4.77
N TYR A 524 -5.82 -0.92 6.03
CA TYR A 524 -4.60 -0.75 6.81
C TYR A 524 -3.30 -1.10 6.06
N PRO A 525 -2.19 -0.42 6.39
CA PRO A 525 -0.89 -0.79 5.87
C PRO A 525 -0.30 -2.02 6.61
N PRO A 526 0.71 -2.70 6.05
CA PRO A 526 1.16 -4.02 6.50
C PRO A 526 1.57 -4.10 7.98
N GLU A 527 2.09 -3.03 8.57
CA GLU A 527 2.54 -2.98 9.96
C GLU A 527 1.44 -3.23 10.99
N TYR A 528 0.17 -3.01 10.64
CA TYR A 528 -0.98 -3.29 11.51
C TYR A 528 -1.14 -4.80 11.69
N LEU A 529 -1.09 -5.52 10.57
CA LEU A 529 -1.13 -6.97 10.55
C LEU A 529 0.10 -7.57 11.22
N ARG A 530 1.26 -6.93 11.09
CA ARG A 530 2.49 -7.31 11.81
C ARG A 530 2.30 -7.23 13.33
N ALA A 531 1.79 -6.10 13.83
CA ALA A 531 1.49 -5.93 15.26
C ALA A 531 0.49 -6.99 15.76
N LEU A 532 -0.55 -7.31 14.98
CA LEU A 532 -1.50 -8.37 15.31
C LEU A 532 -0.83 -9.76 15.33
N ALA A 533 -0.03 -10.11 14.31
CA ALA A 533 0.64 -11.40 14.23
C ALA A 533 1.58 -11.64 15.42
N ILE A 534 2.30 -10.61 15.85
CA ILE A 534 3.13 -10.62 17.05
C ILE A 534 2.27 -10.89 18.29
N SER A 535 1.15 -10.17 18.42
CA SER A 535 0.23 -10.34 19.56
C SER A 535 -0.31 -11.77 19.65
N LEU A 536 -0.63 -12.39 18.50
CA LEU A 536 -1.09 -13.77 18.40
C LEU A 536 0.03 -14.75 18.77
N PHE A 537 1.25 -14.54 18.28
CA PHE A 537 2.41 -15.35 18.61
C PHE A 537 2.73 -15.31 20.12
N HIS A 538 2.70 -14.12 20.73
CA HIS A 538 2.92 -13.96 22.18
C HIS A 538 1.90 -14.74 23.02
N GLN A 539 0.68 -14.87 22.51
CA GLN A 539 -0.41 -15.62 23.14
C GLN A 539 -0.38 -17.12 22.81
N GLU A 540 0.66 -17.60 22.11
CA GLU A 540 0.80 -19.01 21.70
C GLU A 540 -0.29 -19.47 20.71
N LYS A 541 -0.97 -18.52 20.05
CA LYS A 541 -1.92 -18.77 18.96
C LYS A 541 -1.14 -18.94 17.64
N TYR A 542 -0.31 -19.98 17.57
CA TYR A 542 0.69 -20.13 16.51
C TYR A 542 0.09 -20.31 15.12
N GLU A 543 -1.04 -21.02 14.99
CA GLU A 543 -1.75 -21.19 13.72
C GLU A 543 -2.18 -19.83 13.15
N ASP A 544 -2.90 -19.03 13.94
CA ASP A 544 -3.37 -17.71 13.54
C ASP A 544 -2.21 -16.75 13.23
N ALA A 545 -1.14 -16.80 14.03
CA ALA A 545 0.06 -15.99 13.82
C ALA A 545 0.76 -16.36 12.50
N VAL A 546 0.91 -17.66 12.21
CA VAL A 546 1.51 -18.15 10.97
C VAL A 546 0.69 -17.75 9.75
N ASP A 547 -0.64 -17.83 9.81
CA ASP A 547 -1.50 -17.44 8.70
C ASP A 547 -1.46 -15.93 8.47
N ALA A 548 -1.46 -15.12 9.53
CA ALA A 548 -1.27 -13.68 9.45
C ALA A 548 0.10 -13.32 8.82
N LEU A 549 1.19 -13.98 9.25
CA LEU A 549 2.54 -13.74 8.72
C LEU A 549 2.68 -14.19 7.26
N LYS A 550 2.06 -15.30 6.87
CA LYS A 550 2.03 -15.74 5.46
C LYS A 550 1.34 -14.72 4.57
N TYR A 551 0.23 -14.14 5.03
CA TYR A 551 -0.43 -13.07 4.27
C TYR A 551 0.42 -11.79 4.27
N LEU A 552 1.01 -11.42 5.41
CA LEU A 552 1.86 -10.24 5.55
C LEU A 552 3.01 -10.22 4.55
N ILE A 553 3.73 -11.34 4.37
CA ILE A 553 4.85 -11.40 3.42
C ILE A 553 4.42 -11.30 1.95
N THR A 554 3.13 -11.47 1.63
CA THR A 554 2.59 -11.18 0.28
C THR A 554 2.35 -9.68 0.06
N LEU A 555 2.13 -8.93 1.14
CA LEU A 555 1.94 -7.47 1.11
C LEU A 555 3.28 -6.75 1.17
N GLN A 556 4.20 -7.23 2.01
CA GLN A 556 5.52 -6.65 2.21
C GLN A 556 6.56 -7.76 2.40
N TRP A 557 7.41 -7.97 1.40
CA TRP A 557 8.32 -9.12 1.36
C TRP A 557 9.74 -8.82 1.86
N ASP A 558 10.09 -7.56 2.10
CA ASP A 558 11.44 -7.06 2.35
C ASP A 558 11.77 -6.87 3.84
N VAL A 559 10.89 -7.32 4.73
CA VAL A 559 11.10 -7.28 6.19
C VAL A 559 11.60 -8.65 6.67
N ALA A 560 12.88 -8.72 7.01
CA ALA A 560 13.54 -9.96 7.42
C ALA A 560 12.87 -10.60 8.66
N ASP A 561 12.51 -9.79 9.64
CA ASP A 561 12.02 -10.25 10.94
C ASP A 561 10.67 -10.99 10.84
N ASP A 562 9.88 -10.70 9.80
CA ASP A 562 8.62 -11.41 9.53
C ASP A 562 8.89 -12.88 9.15
N TYR A 563 9.90 -13.15 8.33
CA TYR A 563 10.32 -14.52 8.00
C TYR A 563 10.86 -15.25 9.21
N ALA A 564 11.53 -14.54 10.10
CA ALA A 564 12.14 -15.09 11.29
C ALA A 564 11.05 -15.52 12.30
N THR A 565 10.06 -14.65 12.53
CA THR A 565 8.86 -14.96 13.35
C THR A 565 8.02 -16.07 12.72
N LEU A 566 7.84 -16.05 11.39
CA LEU A 566 7.12 -17.09 10.66
C LEU A 566 7.82 -18.45 10.79
N THR A 567 9.15 -18.47 10.68
CA THR A 567 9.95 -19.68 10.86
C THR A 567 9.80 -20.23 12.27
N SER A 568 9.81 -19.35 13.28
CA SER A 568 9.58 -19.76 14.67
C SER A 568 8.18 -20.34 14.89
N GLY A 569 7.13 -19.70 14.36
CA GLY A 569 5.76 -20.19 14.44
C GLY A 569 5.60 -21.56 13.77
N LEU A 570 6.18 -21.74 12.58
CA LEU A 570 6.22 -23.03 11.89
C LEU A 570 6.91 -24.13 12.72
N GLY A 571 8.00 -23.79 13.42
CA GLY A 571 8.68 -24.69 14.34
C GLY A 571 7.80 -25.13 15.51
N HIS A 572 7.05 -24.21 16.14
CA HIS A 572 6.10 -24.56 17.20
C HIS A 572 4.96 -25.47 16.72
N LEU A 573 4.52 -25.30 15.48
CA LEU A 573 3.52 -26.18 14.84
C LEU A 573 4.09 -27.52 14.36
N GLY A 574 5.40 -27.73 14.44
CA GLY A 574 6.07 -28.90 13.86
C GLY A 574 5.99 -28.95 12.32
N ASN A 575 5.62 -27.86 11.66
CA ASN A 575 5.48 -27.77 10.21
C ASN A 575 6.78 -27.25 9.59
N LEU A 576 7.69 -28.15 9.24
CA LEU A 576 8.99 -27.79 8.67
C LEU A 576 8.92 -27.40 7.18
N GLY A 577 7.74 -27.48 6.55
CA GLY A 577 7.52 -27.07 5.17
C GLY A 577 7.74 -25.57 4.99
N GLY A 578 8.68 -25.19 4.11
CA GLY A 578 8.98 -23.80 3.80
C GLY A 578 9.99 -23.10 4.72
N VAL A 579 10.44 -23.74 5.82
CA VAL A 579 11.46 -23.17 6.73
C VAL A 579 12.73 -22.77 5.98
N GLN A 580 13.27 -23.66 5.13
CA GLN A 580 14.48 -23.38 4.36
C GLN A 580 14.30 -22.20 3.38
N LEU A 581 13.11 -22.08 2.79
CA LEU A 581 12.78 -20.96 1.91
C LEU A 581 12.73 -19.64 2.70
N ASN A 582 12.10 -19.65 3.89
CA ASN A 582 12.04 -18.48 4.76
C ASN A 582 13.43 -18.05 5.24
N MET A 583 14.28 -19.00 5.62
CA MET A 583 15.68 -18.74 5.97
C MET A 583 16.45 -18.13 4.79
N ALA A 584 16.28 -18.67 3.58
CA ALA A 584 16.91 -18.13 2.38
C ALA A 584 16.43 -16.69 2.08
N LYS A 585 15.14 -16.40 2.29
CA LYS A 585 14.56 -15.05 2.14
C LYS A 585 15.12 -14.08 3.18
N TYR A 586 15.14 -14.47 4.46
CA TYR A 586 15.78 -13.70 5.51
C TYR A 586 17.23 -13.36 5.13
N ASN A 587 18.03 -14.38 4.79
CA ASN A 587 19.44 -14.20 4.45
C ASN A 587 19.65 -13.31 3.22
N GLY A 588 18.79 -13.44 2.22
CA GLY A 588 18.79 -12.60 1.03
C GLY A 588 18.50 -11.13 1.32
N ILE A 589 17.78 -10.83 2.40
CA ILE A 589 17.54 -9.46 2.87
C ILE A 589 18.71 -9.00 3.74
N THR A 590 19.13 -9.79 4.74
CA THR A 590 20.04 -9.31 5.79
C THR A 590 21.52 -9.24 5.37
N ILE A 591 22.02 -10.26 4.66
CA ILE A 591 23.44 -10.37 4.30
C ILE A 591 23.89 -9.20 3.39
N PRO A 592 23.10 -8.77 2.38
CA PRO A 592 23.47 -7.61 1.59
C PRO A 592 23.65 -6.32 2.38
N PHE A 593 22.91 -6.15 3.48
CA PHE A 593 23.05 -4.98 4.37
C PHE A 593 24.10 -5.17 5.47
N GLY A 594 24.99 -6.16 5.33
CA GLY A 594 26.08 -6.38 6.29
C GLY A 594 25.61 -6.95 7.62
N ARG A 595 24.47 -7.64 7.65
CA ARG A 595 24.01 -8.43 8.80
C ARG A 595 24.33 -9.91 8.61
N GLY A 596 24.27 -10.68 9.71
CA GLY A 596 24.50 -12.13 9.68
C GLY A 596 23.32 -12.92 9.09
N PRO A 597 23.52 -14.22 8.78
CA PRO A 597 22.43 -15.11 8.43
C PRO A 597 21.48 -15.33 9.62
N LEU A 598 20.28 -15.87 9.35
CA LEU A 598 19.36 -16.27 10.40
C LEU A 598 19.97 -17.39 11.24
N THR A 599 20.22 -17.08 12.50
CA THR A 599 20.54 -18.03 13.56
C THR A 599 19.51 -17.86 14.67
N VAL A 600 19.44 -18.82 15.61
CA VAL A 600 18.53 -18.69 16.76
C VAL A 600 18.75 -17.34 17.46
N GLN A 601 20.00 -16.93 17.67
CA GLN A 601 20.34 -15.70 18.41
C GLN A 601 20.37 -14.45 17.55
N ALA A 602 20.34 -14.54 16.21
CA ALA A 602 20.33 -13.36 15.34
C ALA A 602 19.16 -12.42 15.68
N ILE A 603 17.98 -12.98 16.00
CA ILE A 603 16.79 -12.18 16.32
C ILE A 603 16.82 -11.60 17.74
N ALA A 604 17.53 -12.22 18.68
CA ALA A 604 17.63 -11.73 20.06
C ALA A 604 18.31 -10.36 20.20
N TRP A 605 18.84 -9.80 19.10
CA TRP A 605 19.55 -8.52 19.07
C TRP A 605 18.88 -7.44 18.21
N GLN A 606 17.85 -7.77 17.42
CA GLN A 606 17.48 -6.94 16.26
C GLN A 606 15.97 -6.79 16.03
N TRP A 607 15.24 -6.32 17.04
CA TRP A 607 13.97 -5.66 16.76
C TRP A 607 14.07 -4.16 17.02
N TYR A 608 13.03 -3.42 16.63
CA TYR A 608 12.97 -1.95 16.52
C TYR A 608 13.50 -1.14 17.72
N VAL A 609 13.71 -1.82 18.86
CA VAL A 609 14.49 -1.45 20.03
C VAL A 609 15.07 -2.78 20.53
N ASP A 610 16.28 -2.80 21.07
CA ASP A 610 16.97 -4.02 21.53
C ASP A 610 15.97 -5.02 22.17
N MET A 611 15.89 -6.25 21.64
CA MET A 611 15.00 -7.30 22.14
C MET A 611 15.26 -7.66 23.62
N SER A 612 16.36 -7.16 24.19
CA SER A 612 16.59 -7.12 25.63
C SER A 612 15.52 -6.35 26.42
N ASP A 613 14.94 -5.31 25.82
CA ASP A 613 13.91 -4.47 26.42
C ASP A 613 12.51 -5.14 26.32
N TYR A 614 12.34 -6.15 25.46
CA TYR A 614 11.09 -6.89 25.31
C TYR A 614 10.84 -7.87 26.45
N TYR A 615 9.56 -8.18 26.68
CA TYR A 615 9.14 -9.19 27.64
C TYR A 615 9.87 -10.53 27.42
N PRO A 616 10.64 -11.03 28.41
CA PRO A 616 11.54 -12.17 28.22
C PRO A 616 10.87 -13.43 27.67
N ALA A 617 9.65 -13.76 28.12
CA ALA A 617 8.97 -14.97 27.67
C ALA A 617 8.63 -14.96 26.18
N TYR A 618 8.40 -13.79 25.58
CA TYR A 618 8.23 -13.71 24.12
C TYR A 618 9.51 -14.08 23.40
N ARG A 619 10.63 -13.44 23.78
CA ARG A 619 11.94 -13.73 23.22
C ARG A 619 12.24 -15.22 23.35
N ASP A 620 12.04 -15.81 24.52
CA ASP A 620 12.35 -17.21 24.76
C ASP A 620 11.51 -18.15 23.88
N ARG A 621 10.20 -17.88 23.72
CA ARG A 621 9.34 -18.61 22.78
C ARG A 621 9.79 -18.45 21.33
N LEU A 622 10.18 -17.25 20.93
CA LEU A 622 10.68 -17.00 19.58
C LEU A 622 11.93 -17.84 19.30
N LEU A 623 12.90 -17.85 20.23
CA LEU A 623 14.12 -18.66 20.13
C LEU A 623 13.81 -20.15 20.14
N GLU A 624 12.89 -20.61 21.00
CA GLU A 624 12.46 -22.00 21.06
C GLU A 624 11.85 -22.48 19.73
N GLY A 625 10.97 -21.69 19.12
CA GLY A 625 10.35 -22.04 17.84
C GLY A 625 11.38 -22.13 16.71
N LEU A 626 12.39 -21.25 16.68
CA LEU A 626 13.50 -21.36 15.71
C LEU A 626 14.28 -22.66 15.89
N ARG A 627 14.56 -23.06 17.13
CA ARG A 627 15.23 -24.34 17.42
C ARG A 627 14.39 -25.53 16.96
N LYS A 628 13.08 -25.51 17.24
CA LYS A 628 12.14 -26.54 16.75
C LYS A 628 12.07 -26.59 15.22
N ALA A 629 12.24 -25.44 14.56
CA ALA A 629 12.31 -25.35 13.10
C ALA A 629 13.67 -25.84 12.51
N GLY A 630 14.65 -26.16 13.35
CA GLY A 630 15.99 -26.58 12.91
C GLY A 630 16.89 -25.44 12.43
N VAL A 631 16.60 -24.20 12.83
CA VAL A 631 17.49 -23.06 12.57
C VAL A 631 18.81 -23.27 13.32
N PRO A 632 19.98 -23.05 12.68
CA PRO A 632 21.27 -23.19 13.34
C PRO A 632 21.40 -22.28 14.56
N GLU A 633 22.01 -22.81 15.61
CA GLU A 633 22.44 -21.99 16.74
C GLU A 633 23.48 -20.97 16.27
N GLY A 634 23.35 -19.74 16.78
CA GLY A 634 24.26 -18.64 16.52
C GLY A 634 25.45 -18.63 17.48
N ALA A 635 26.18 -17.53 17.44
CA ALA A 635 27.30 -17.29 18.34
C ALA A 635 26.82 -16.99 19.78
N GLY A 636 27.44 -17.66 20.76
CA GLY A 636 27.20 -17.43 22.19
C GLY A 636 26.04 -18.20 22.80
N THR A 637 25.74 -19.40 22.30
CA THR A 637 24.72 -20.33 22.82
C THR A 637 25.22 -21.25 23.92
N ASP A 638 26.53 -21.21 24.15
CA ASP A 638 27.24 -21.82 25.25
C ASP A 638 26.98 -21.14 26.60
N ILE A 639 26.29 -19.98 26.61
CA ILE A 639 25.97 -19.25 27.82
C ILE A 639 24.56 -18.63 27.77
N ALA A 640 23.79 -18.74 28.85
CA ALA A 640 22.46 -18.16 28.96
C ALA A 640 22.52 -16.63 28.98
N TYR A 641 21.55 -15.96 28.34
CA TYR A 641 21.47 -14.50 28.24
C TYR A 641 21.60 -13.81 29.60
N GLU A 642 20.87 -14.33 30.59
CA GLU A 642 20.79 -13.80 31.96
C GLU A 642 22.14 -13.83 32.69
N THR A 643 23.08 -14.64 32.20
CA THR A 643 24.41 -14.77 32.80
C THR A 643 25.27 -13.54 32.51
N TYR A 644 25.27 -13.08 31.25
CA TYR A 644 26.08 -11.93 30.84
C TYR A 644 25.30 -10.62 30.85
N ALA A 645 23.97 -10.65 30.68
CA ALA A 645 23.15 -9.43 30.65
C ALA A 645 23.22 -8.63 31.96
N LYS A 646 23.45 -9.28 33.10
CA LYS A 646 23.64 -8.62 34.41
C LYS A 646 24.85 -7.68 34.46
N ALA A 647 25.84 -7.89 33.59
CA ALA A 647 26.98 -7.01 33.47
C ALA A 647 26.70 -5.81 32.57
N VAL A 648 25.61 -5.81 31.79
CA VAL A 648 25.28 -4.76 30.83
C VAL A 648 24.29 -3.79 31.45
N ASN A 649 24.61 -2.50 31.45
CA ASN A 649 23.73 -1.44 31.93
C ASN A 649 23.59 -0.35 30.85
N ARG A 650 22.40 0.23 30.71
CA ARG A 650 22.15 1.34 29.78
C ARG A 650 22.16 2.66 30.55
N VAL A 651 23.02 3.61 30.15
CA VAL A 651 23.12 4.94 30.77
C VAL A 651 23.07 5.98 29.67
N ASN A 652 22.08 6.89 29.71
CA ASN A 652 21.85 7.92 28.68
C ASN A 652 21.80 7.36 27.26
N GLY A 653 21.19 6.18 27.07
CA GLY A 653 21.11 5.51 25.77
C GLY A 653 22.34 4.71 25.36
N GLU A 654 23.46 4.79 26.08
CA GLU A 654 24.69 4.04 25.81
C GLU A 654 24.79 2.76 26.65
N TYR A 655 25.27 1.66 26.05
CA TYR A 655 25.56 0.43 26.77
C TYR A 655 26.93 0.50 27.47
N SER A 656 26.90 0.25 28.77
CA SER A 656 28.04 0.13 29.67
C SER A 656 28.16 -1.31 30.19
N VAL A 657 29.40 -1.77 30.41
CA VAL A 657 29.65 -3.14 30.87
C VAL A 657 30.40 -3.11 32.19
N SER A 658 29.77 -3.56 33.28
CA SER A 658 30.40 -3.75 34.58
C SER A 658 31.57 -4.75 34.44
N GLY A 659 32.78 -4.29 34.71
CA GLY A 659 34.00 -5.09 34.61
C GLY A 659 34.73 -4.99 33.26
N ALA A 660 34.21 -4.24 32.27
CA ALA A 660 34.92 -3.95 31.04
C ALA A 660 34.81 -2.44 30.69
N PRO A 661 35.92 -1.67 30.67
CA PRO A 661 35.85 -0.24 30.37
C PRO A 661 35.61 0.03 28.88
N LYS A 662 34.78 1.05 28.59
CA LYS A 662 34.70 1.68 27.26
C LYS A 662 35.97 2.50 27.02
N LEU A 663 36.59 2.34 25.87
CA LEU A 663 37.82 3.03 25.47
C LEU A 663 37.56 4.04 24.36
N GLY A 664 38.37 5.11 24.31
CA GLY A 664 38.46 5.99 23.15
C GLY A 664 39.58 5.56 22.19
N ALA A 665 39.58 6.09 20.96
CA ALA A 665 40.49 5.66 19.89
C ALA A 665 41.98 5.69 20.29
N ALA A 666 42.45 6.74 20.98
CA ALA A 666 43.84 6.85 21.43
C ALA A 666 44.24 5.79 22.47
N ALA A 667 43.31 5.40 23.36
CA ALA A 667 43.54 4.34 24.34
C ALA A 667 43.58 2.97 23.67
N VAL A 668 42.70 2.74 22.68
CA VAL A 668 42.70 1.52 21.86
C VAL A 668 44.02 1.38 21.11
N LYS A 669 44.49 2.43 20.43
CA LYS A 669 45.78 2.40 19.70
C LYS A 669 46.94 2.01 20.61
N ARG A 670 47.03 2.61 21.80
CA ARG A 670 48.06 2.31 22.78
C ARG A 670 48.03 0.85 23.23
N LEU A 671 46.85 0.34 23.58
CA LEU A 671 46.72 -1.04 24.04
C LEU A 671 47.04 -2.06 22.92
N ILE A 672 46.70 -1.76 21.67
CA ILE A 672 47.11 -2.57 20.51
C ILE A 672 48.64 -2.60 20.39
N ASP A 673 49.29 -1.44 20.53
CA ASP A 673 50.77 -1.35 20.49
C ASP A 673 51.43 -2.11 21.66
N GLU A 674 50.74 -2.23 22.79
CA GLU A 674 51.13 -3.04 23.95
C GLU A 674 50.77 -4.54 23.80
N GLY A 675 50.20 -4.95 22.66
CA GLY A 675 49.90 -6.35 22.33
C GLY A 675 48.48 -6.82 22.65
N ALA A 676 47.55 -5.92 22.96
CA ALA A 676 46.13 -6.26 23.08
C ALA A 676 45.56 -6.78 21.75
N GLN A 677 44.72 -7.80 21.83
CA GLN A 677 44.03 -8.37 20.67
C GLN A 677 42.73 -7.61 20.42
N LEU A 678 42.56 -7.11 19.20
CA LEU A 678 41.36 -6.39 18.79
C LEU A 678 40.43 -7.35 18.03
N ILE A 679 39.21 -7.53 18.54
CA ILE A 679 38.19 -8.40 17.96
C ILE A 679 37.09 -7.55 17.34
N ASP A 680 36.95 -7.64 16.03
CA ASP A 680 35.88 -6.98 15.29
C ASP A 680 34.69 -7.91 15.14
N VAL A 681 33.57 -7.53 15.76
CA VAL A 681 32.39 -8.40 15.87
C VAL A 681 31.36 -8.20 14.77
N ARG A 682 31.68 -7.41 13.74
CA ARG A 682 30.80 -7.18 12.60
C ARG A 682 30.74 -8.41 11.70
N SER A 683 29.71 -8.46 10.84
CA SER A 683 29.68 -9.47 9.78
C SER A 683 30.84 -9.27 8.78
N PRO A 684 31.18 -10.29 7.97
CA PRO A 684 32.36 -10.23 7.10
C PRO A 684 32.35 -9.09 6.07
N ARG A 685 31.16 -8.71 5.56
CA ARG A 685 31.04 -7.65 4.55
C ARG A 685 31.49 -6.27 5.05
N PRO A 686 30.92 -5.68 6.11
CA PRO A 686 31.40 -4.39 6.64
C PRO A 686 32.86 -4.45 7.11
N PHE A 687 33.32 -5.60 7.63
CA PHE A 687 34.73 -5.82 7.96
C PHE A 687 35.65 -5.70 6.72
N SER A 688 35.24 -6.33 5.61
CA SER A 688 36.01 -6.35 4.36
C SER A 688 36.17 -4.96 3.73
N HIS A 689 35.17 -4.08 3.91
CA HIS A 689 35.19 -2.72 3.38
C HIS A 689 36.19 -1.82 4.11
N ALA A 690 36.26 -1.89 5.44
CA ALA A 690 37.23 -1.17 6.25
C ALA A 690 37.27 -1.75 7.67
N HIS A 691 38.47 -1.99 8.22
CA HIS A 691 38.68 -2.43 9.60
C HIS A 691 39.96 -1.83 10.19
N ILE A 692 40.10 -1.92 11.52
CA ILE A 692 41.30 -1.46 12.22
C ILE A 692 42.43 -2.47 11.96
N PRO A 693 43.66 -2.02 11.62
CA PRO A 693 44.76 -2.91 11.28
C PRO A 693 45.02 -3.98 12.34
N GLY A 694 45.22 -5.22 11.91
CA GLY A 694 45.48 -6.36 12.81
C GLY A 694 44.28 -6.84 13.63
N SER A 695 43.06 -6.35 13.36
CA SER A 695 41.86 -6.87 14.01
C SER A 695 41.45 -8.25 13.48
N ILE A 696 40.91 -9.07 14.38
CA ILE A 696 40.41 -10.42 14.07
C ILE A 696 38.89 -10.34 13.91
N ASN A 697 38.36 -10.73 12.75
CA ASN A 697 36.92 -10.74 12.53
C ASN A 697 36.27 -11.98 13.17
N LEU A 698 35.50 -11.77 14.23
CA LEU A 698 34.66 -12.80 14.88
C LEU A 698 33.22 -12.27 15.00
N PRO A 699 32.40 -12.41 13.93
CA PRO A 699 31.02 -11.93 13.94
C PRO A 699 30.21 -12.36 15.17
N ALA A 700 29.55 -11.40 15.83
CA ALA A 700 28.80 -11.62 17.07
C ALA A 700 27.61 -12.58 16.93
N THR A 701 27.07 -12.73 15.72
CA THR A 701 25.80 -13.41 15.45
C THR A 701 25.94 -14.89 15.09
N ASN A 702 27.09 -15.30 14.52
CA ASN A 702 27.28 -16.67 14.06
C ASN A 702 28.69 -17.26 14.29
N VAL A 703 29.72 -16.48 14.66
CA VAL A 703 31.10 -17.01 14.80
C VAL A 703 31.65 -16.88 16.22
N LEU A 704 31.40 -15.78 16.93
CA LEU A 704 31.94 -15.53 18.26
C LEU A 704 31.42 -16.52 19.32
N SER A 705 32.30 -17.37 19.83
CA SER A 705 32.03 -18.33 20.90
C SER A 705 33.24 -18.43 21.81
N LYS A 706 33.10 -19.07 22.98
CA LYS A 706 34.26 -19.36 23.85
C LYS A 706 35.36 -20.13 23.09
N ALA A 707 34.98 -21.08 22.24
CA ALA A 707 35.92 -21.91 21.49
C ALA A 707 36.67 -21.09 20.43
N THR A 708 35.94 -20.36 19.58
CA THR A 708 36.55 -19.54 18.51
C THR A 708 37.37 -18.37 19.07
N LEU A 709 36.93 -17.76 20.18
CA LEU A 709 37.71 -16.73 20.86
C LEU A 709 39.00 -17.32 21.46
N SER A 710 38.94 -18.49 22.11
CA SER A 710 40.11 -19.15 22.68
C SER A 710 41.11 -19.64 21.63
N GLU A 711 40.65 -20.01 20.44
CA GLU A 711 41.52 -20.40 19.32
C GLU A 711 42.33 -19.21 18.79
N LYS A 712 41.69 -18.03 18.70
CA LYS A 712 42.31 -16.82 18.17
C LYS A 712 43.07 -16.01 19.22
N VAL A 713 42.68 -16.13 20.49
CA VAL A 713 43.17 -15.31 21.59
C VAL A 713 43.54 -16.19 22.78
N GLY A 714 44.80 -16.15 23.19
CA GLY A 714 45.24 -16.82 24.42
C GLY A 714 44.58 -16.22 25.66
N ALA A 715 44.30 -17.05 26.68
CA ALA A 715 43.55 -16.69 27.88
C ALA A 715 44.11 -15.50 28.68
N SER A 716 45.39 -15.16 28.50
CA SER A 716 46.10 -14.08 29.21
C SER A 716 46.09 -12.74 28.46
N ASN A 717 45.62 -12.69 27.21
CA ASN A 717 45.70 -11.50 26.38
C ASN A 717 44.65 -10.46 26.79
N ALA A 718 44.99 -9.18 26.68
CA ALA A 718 44.01 -8.11 26.80
C ALA A 718 43.16 -8.13 25.54
N ILE A 719 41.84 -8.12 25.68
CA ILE A 719 40.89 -8.22 24.57
C ILE A 719 40.14 -6.91 24.47
N ILE A 720 40.05 -6.38 23.26
CA ILE A 720 39.25 -5.21 22.94
C ILE A 720 38.20 -5.63 21.91
N PHE A 721 36.92 -5.54 22.23
CA PHE A 721 35.85 -5.74 21.26
C PHE A 721 35.50 -4.43 20.56
N THR A 722 35.29 -4.45 19.25
CA THR A 722 34.94 -3.27 18.45
C THR A 722 33.88 -3.59 17.40
N CYS A 723 33.17 -2.56 16.94
CA CYS A 723 32.31 -2.66 15.76
C CYS A 723 32.25 -1.31 14.99
N GLN A 724 31.28 -1.09 14.10
CA GLN A 724 31.29 0.02 13.14
C GLN A 724 30.78 1.34 13.72
N ALA A 725 29.65 1.27 14.44
CA ALA A 725 28.84 2.43 14.80
C ALA A 725 29.23 3.00 16.16
N LYS A 726 29.00 4.30 16.34
CA LYS A 726 29.06 4.94 17.67
C LYS A 726 27.96 4.35 18.55
N TYR A 727 28.32 3.95 19.78
CA TYR A 727 27.44 3.24 20.72
C TYR A 727 27.10 1.81 20.31
N CYS A 728 28.05 1.14 19.67
CA CYS A 728 27.89 -0.25 19.27
C CYS A 728 27.42 -1.17 20.41
N VAL A 729 26.22 -1.72 20.25
CA VAL A 729 25.60 -2.68 21.17
C VAL A 729 26.36 -4.01 21.13
N ASP A 730 26.71 -4.51 19.94
CA ASP A 730 27.39 -5.79 19.76
C ASP A 730 28.72 -5.88 20.51
N ALA A 731 29.50 -4.79 20.56
CA ALA A 731 30.79 -4.76 21.24
C ALA A 731 30.64 -4.82 22.77
N ALA A 732 29.61 -4.16 23.32
CA ALA A 732 29.30 -4.22 24.74
C ALA A 732 28.86 -5.64 25.15
N PHE A 733 27.95 -6.25 24.38
CA PHE A 733 27.49 -7.61 24.67
C PHE A 733 28.55 -8.69 24.45
N ALA A 734 29.40 -8.56 23.43
CA ALA A 734 30.57 -9.43 23.24
C ALA A 734 31.53 -9.36 24.44
N SER A 735 31.70 -8.17 25.02
CA SER A 735 32.54 -7.98 26.21
C SER A 735 31.94 -8.62 27.45
N ALA A 736 30.64 -8.44 27.66
CA ALA A 736 29.92 -9.10 28.76
C ALA A 736 30.00 -10.63 28.65
N LYS A 737 29.86 -11.19 27.44
CA LYS A 737 30.06 -12.62 27.18
C LYS A 737 31.48 -13.07 27.50
N ALA A 738 32.50 -12.33 27.06
CA ALA A 738 33.89 -12.66 27.35
C ALA A 738 34.21 -12.66 28.86
N LEU A 739 33.69 -11.69 29.61
CA LEU A 739 33.79 -11.69 31.07
C LEU A 739 33.15 -12.95 31.66
N ALA A 740 31.96 -13.31 31.20
CA ALA A 740 31.25 -14.49 31.67
C ALA A 740 31.93 -15.83 31.27
N TRP A 741 32.70 -15.84 30.18
CA TRP A 741 33.57 -16.95 29.79
C TRP A 741 34.86 -17.05 30.63
N GLY A 742 35.15 -16.06 31.47
CA GLY A 742 36.28 -16.03 32.40
C GLY A 742 37.49 -15.23 31.92
N TYR A 743 37.35 -14.37 30.90
CA TYR A 743 38.45 -13.52 30.45
C TYR A 743 38.61 -12.31 31.39
N PRO A 744 39.78 -12.12 32.04
CA PRO A 744 39.93 -11.13 33.11
C PRO A 744 40.28 -9.72 32.63
N ARG A 745 40.74 -9.56 31.37
CA ARG A 745 41.19 -8.28 30.80
C ARG A 745 40.40 -7.94 29.54
N VAL A 746 39.16 -7.55 29.72
CA VAL A 746 38.24 -7.22 28.62
C VAL A 746 37.94 -5.73 28.65
N SER A 747 38.04 -5.10 27.49
CA SER A 747 37.62 -3.71 27.25
C SER A 747 36.85 -3.65 25.93
N TYR A 748 36.21 -2.53 25.63
CA TYR A 748 35.53 -2.37 24.34
C TYR A 748 35.64 -0.97 23.76
N PHE A 749 35.61 -0.92 22.44
CA PHE A 749 35.63 0.30 21.66
C PHE A 749 34.31 0.44 20.90
N ALA A 750 33.30 0.96 21.60
CA ALA A 750 31.97 1.13 21.04
C ALA A 750 31.83 2.35 20.11
N ASP A 751 32.85 3.20 19.97
CA ASP A 751 32.82 4.31 19.00
C ASP A 751 33.38 3.90 17.61
N GLY A 752 33.98 2.70 17.55
CA GLY A 752 34.22 1.98 16.32
C GLY A 752 35.16 2.63 15.31
N ILE A 753 35.08 2.17 14.06
CA ILE A 753 35.97 2.63 12.99
C ILE A 753 35.80 4.12 12.66
N ALA A 754 34.61 4.68 12.88
CA ALA A 754 34.36 6.10 12.65
C ALA A 754 35.24 6.97 13.56
N ALA A 755 35.24 6.73 14.87
CA ALA A 755 36.08 7.47 15.81
C ALA A 755 37.58 7.20 15.62
N TRP A 756 37.93 6.02 15.07
CA TRP A 756 39.31 5.71 14.69
C TRP A 756 39.79 6.57 13.51
N GLN A 757 38.95 6.72 12.50
CA GLN A 757 39.22 7.57 11.33
C GLN A 757 39.20 9.05 11.70
N ASP A 758 38.27 9.50 12.54
CA ASP A 758 38.22 10.89 13.07
C ASP A 758 39.52 11.27 13.82
N ALA A 759 40.17 10.27 14.43
CA ALA A 759 41.48 10.44 15.07
C ALA A 759 42.68 10.36 14.09
N ASN A 760 42.43 10.31 12.78
CA ASN A 760 43.41 10.16 11.70
C ASN A 760 44.29 8.90 11.81
N TYR A 761 43.75 7.81 12.36
CA TYR A 761 44.46 6.52 12.38
C TYR A 761 44.16 5.69 11.12
N PRO A 762 45.13 4.89 10.62
CA PRO A 762 44.97 4.15 9.37
C PRO A 762 43.98 2.98 9.52
N THR A 763 43.30 2.64 8.43
CA THR A 763 42.41 1.47 8.32
C THR A 763 42.89 0.53 7.21
N GLU A 764 42.62 -0.76 7.37
CA GLU A 764 42.85 -1.78 6.33
C GLU A 764 41.55 -2.09 5.59
N THR A 765 41.69 -2.54 4.34
CA THR A 765 40.57 -3.07 3.55
C THR A 765 40.91 -4.48 3.12
N SER A 766 40.00 -5.42 3.37
CA SER A 766 40.13 -6.78 2.86
C SER A 766 39.22 -6.86 1.64
N LEU A 767 39.60 -6.23 0.53
CA LEU A 767 38.95 -6.52 -0.75
C LEU A 767 39.31 -7.96 -1.13
N THR A 768 38.57 -8.93 -0.61
CA THR A 768 38.58 -10.29 -1.16
C THR A 768 38.12 -10.19 -2.61
N LYS A 769 39.05 -10.51 -3.53
CA LYS A 769 38.75 -10.88 -4.92
C LYS A 769 37.80 -12.06 -4.98
#